data_AF-A0A1U7IS90-F1
#
_entry.id   AF-A0A1U7IS90-F1
#
_cell.length_a   1.000
_cell.length_b   1.000
_cell.length_c   1.000
_cell.angle_alpha   90.00
_cell.angle_beta   90.00
_cell.angle_gamma   90.00
#
_symmetry.space_group_name_H-M   'P 1'
#
loop_
_entity.id
_entity.type
_entity.pdbx_description
1 polymer ?
#
loop_
_entity_poly.entity_id
_entity_poly.type
_entity_poly.pdbx_seq_one_letter_code
_entity_poly.pdbx_strand_id
1 'polypeptide(L)'
;MKEPLSITHPKLAAQWHQNKNGDLTPDKVLSGSHKKAWWICSKGLDHEWESSIKNRASGRGCPFCRGLKASETNSLASLYPEIAKQWHPTKNGTITPDQVVVGSGKKAWWKCPNGIDHEWEAVIGTRVNGCGCPFCVGQKPSVTNSLASLYPEIAKQWHLTKNSPLTPEQVTTGTRKKVWWKCAKDINHDWQTSIVGRVKGRGCPFCVNQKPSETNSLASLYPEIAKEWHWEKNDSLTPDQVISGSNKKVWWKCLNSKDHEWQASVSNRTRGGTRCPFCAGQKVSSTNSLAALYPEISKEWHPTKNGKLTPETVVAGSSRKVWWRCKNDPSHEWDSKVYHRLTGSGCPACNKGWTVEAIRGFVSSLINHLEIFTSAELYILFQQSGILQTKAKGRGFVKALATGRFPIEEIEKFVNGESSIVDRFIQDQDLTLEALETNNKNHNPETQKPTTEDQIDQTIDLSEEQDDLNLPIVQTKEVLKSLDHHIVSTADAEAVEFLIASAKAKIWKHTFHEETTAITQAEAYTGDSYADRVKSEFLDEYHRAKQLQIPTGYAFQINGKPAEPNLMQRLIAVRVRDNKRVGNWSGTGAGKTLSAVLASRVINAQLTLICCPNSVVEGWKNAILDIFPESQIATKTFTPNWQKSPSPLRGGVGGGVPRYLILNYEKFQQPESPDWVHTLIDSEQIDFIVIDEIHYTKQRQLEDMSRRKELIGALITSANEQNPNLHVIGMSATPVINNLQEGKSLVEMVTGVAHNELDIRPTIPNCMKLHQRLVTLGIRWMPEYNLEYEQIEIPVDCGDYIDRIRALGKNGTPLELEKILTQARLPVIRQQIQPKTLIYTHYIQGIDSLLKNALEADGWRVGFYTGDDKSGLPGFLKGKIDVLIGSSAIGTGVDGLQHVCNQLIINVLPWTHAEFEQLKGRIYRQGQVSDRVKMVIPLTFATVNGEHWSWCESKMQRLRFKKSIADAAVDGVVPEGHLRTPAQAYQDVITWLERLESGELQIITRPKIIIPIPDTDPADVQRRLRRYGDFSQMNRLWNQTHSAKTHQRLQENPEEWAQYHTLYQESRQDWAIVPYEEMIRWCQKESGYVIGDFGCGEAKLAEAISDRHTVYSFDHIAINNNVIACNMAHVPLNDEELDVAIFSLSLMGSNFTDYLREARRTLKLDGQLHIIEATSRFGDREQFCTDLEALGFAIISVEDMWKFTHITARKTYRKPQAGVELKF
;
A
#
# COMPACT_ATOMS: atom_id res chain seq x y z
N MET A 1 60.31 -7.03 107.53
CA MET A 1 58.88 -7.10 107.94
C MET A 1 58.03 -7.02 106.68
N LYS A 2 56.92 -7.77 106.58
CA LYS A 2 56.01 -7.66 105.42
C LYS A 2 55.12 -6.43 105.59
N GLU A 3 55.03 -5.59 104.57
CA GLU A 3 54.22 -4.36 104.58
C GLU A 3 52.71 -4.65 104.43
N PRO A 4 51.83 -3.85 105.07
CA PRO A 4 50.38 -4.03 104.99
C PRO A 4 49.77 -3.73 103.60
N LEU A 5 48.51 -4.13 103.40
CA LEU A 5 47.77 -3.96 102.15
C LEU A 5 47.57 -2.47 101.80
N SER A 6 47.38 -1.61 102.80
CA SER A 6 47.26 -0.15 102.63
C SER A 6 48.48 0.48 101.95
N ILE A 7 49.68 -0.05 102.22
CA ILE A 7 50.94 0.43 101.66
C ILE A 7 51.22 -0.22 100.31
N THR A 8 51.11 -1.55 100.23
CA THR A 8 51.47 -2.29 99.02
C THR A 8 50.45 -2.15 97.89
N HIS A 9 49.16 -1.92 98.21
CA HIS A 9 48.07 -1.86 97.23
C HIS A 9 47.05 -0.74 97.58
N PRO A 10 47.46 0.54 97.58
CA PRO A 10 46.63 1.67 98.05
C PRO A 10 45.33 1.83 97.23
N LYS A 11 45.38 1.59 95.92
CA LYS A 11 44.18 1.61 95.05
C LYS A 11 43.17 0.52 95.38
N LEU A 12 43.63 -0.60 95.92
CA LEU A 12 42.77 -1.70 96.36
C LEU A 12 42.20 -1.42 97.76
N ALA A 13 43.02 -0.86 98.66
CA ALA A 13 42.56 -0.38 99.96
C ALA A 13 41.47 0.69 99.85
N ALA A 14 41.51 1.55 98.83
CA ALA A 14 40.43 2.52 98.54
C ALA A 14 39.08 1.87 98.18
N GLN A 15 39.06 0.58 97.82
CA GLN A 15 37.84 -0.18 97.52
C GLN A 15 37.37 -1.00 98.73
N TRP A 16 37.98 -0.80 99.91
CA TRP A 16 37.57 -1.45 101.15
C TRP A 16 36.22 -0.88 101.60
N HIS A 17 35.26 -1.76 101.89
CA HIS A 17 33.95 -1.29 102.36
C HIS A 17 34.08 -0.70 103.76
N GLN A 18 33.59 0.52 103.98
CA GLN A 18 33.81 1.27 105.22
C GLN A 18 33.18 0.60 106.45
N ASN A 19 31.94 0.08 106.30
CA ASN A 19 31.15 -0.39 107.45
C ASN A 19 30.91 -1.91 107.53
N LYS A 20 31.34 -2.71 106.55
CA LYS A 20 31.01 -4.16 106.46
C LYS A 20 32.17 -5.10 106.84
N ASN A 21 33.30 -4.55 107.28
CA ASN A 21 34.51 -5.33 107.57
C ASN A 21 34.81 -5.47 109.08
N GLY A 22 33.98 -4.93 109.97
CA GLY A 22 34.25 -4.95 111.41
C GLY A 22 35.64 -4.36 111.74
N ASP A 23 36.42 -5.05 112.58
CA ASP A 23 37.75 -4.61 113.02
C ASP A 23 38.89 -4.83 111.98
N LEU A 24 38.57 -5.45 110.83
CA LEU A 24 39.55 -5.70 109.76
C LEU A 24 39.78 -4.43 108.93
N THR A 25 40.94 -3.80 109.13
CA THR A 25 41.39 -2.65 108.34
C THR A 25 42.49 -3.04 107.34
N PRO A 26 42.65 -2.31 106.23
CA PRO A 26 43.74 -2.52 105.26
C PRO A 26 45.15 -2.50 105.87
N ASP A 27 45.35 -1.80 106.99
CA ASP A 27 46.63 -1.73 107.72
C ASP A 27 46.95 -3.00 108.52
N LYS A 28 45.94 -3.83 108.81
CA LYS A 28 46.06 -5.04 109.63
C LYS A 28 46.15 -6.34 108.81
N VAL A 29 46.23 -6.24 107.48
CA VAL A 29 46.19 -7.40 106.58
C VAL A 29 47.26 -7.31 105.49
N LEU A 30 47.77 -8.46 105.06
CA LEU A 30 48.74 -8.58 103.97
C LEU A 30 48.03 -8.93 102.65
N SER A 31 48.59 -8.51 101.52
CA SER A 31 48.04 -8.77 100.17
C SER A 31 47.81 -10.25 99.84
N GLY A 32 48.58 -11.16 100.43
CA GLY A 32 48.41 -12.62 100.29
C GLY A 32 47.34 -13.25 101.19
N SER A 33 46.61 -12.46 101.99
CA SER A 33 45.69 -12.97 103.01
C SER A 33 44.48 -13.70 102.41
N HIS A 34 44.15 -14.86 102.99
CA HIS A 34 42.96 -15.63 102.63
C HIS A 34 41.68 -15.12 103.32
N LYS A 35 41.79 -14.17 104.27
CA LYS A 35 40.62 -13.57 104.91
C LYS A 35 39.73 -12.89 103.88
N LYS A 36 38.42 -13.04 104.04
CA LYS A 36 37.41 -12.35 103.24
C LYS A 36 37.18 -10.95 103.80
N ALA A 37 37.00 -10.02 102.88
CA ALA A 37 36.57 -8.67 103.17
C ALA A 37 35.46 -8.30 102.20
N TRP A 38 34.60 -7.38 102.64
CA TRP A 38 33.65 -6.66 101.81
C TRP A 38 34.35 -5.52 101.09
N TRP A 39 34.00 -5.40 99.81
CA TRP A 39 34.56 -4.41 98.90
C TRP A 39 33.44 -3.63 98.25
N ILE A 40 33.72 -2.37 97.92
CA ILE A 40 32.82 -1.49 97.19
C ILE A 40 33.52 -0.96 95.93
N CYS A 41 32.80 -0.88 94.81
CA CYS A 41 33.33 -0.34 93.57
C CYS A 41 32.88 1.12 93.40
N SER A 42 33.77 2.01 93.01
CA SER A 42 33.42 3.40 92.70
C SER A 42 32.55 3.55 91.43
N LYS A 43 32.38 2.48 90.64
CA LYS A 43 31.58 2.50 89.39
C LYS A 43 30.08 2.31 89.61
N GLY A 44 29.65 1.91 90.80
CA GLY A 44 28.24 1.74 91.14
C GLY A 44 28.09 1.66 92.66
N LEU A 45 27.17 2.44 93.23
CA LEU A 45 26.96 2.47 94.68
C LEU A 45 26.45 1.13 95.23
N ASP A 46 25.80 0.32 94.39
CA ASP A 46 25.30 -1.02 94.67
C ASP A 46 26.32 -2.13 94.38
N HIS A 47 27.53 -1.78 93.89
CA HIS A 47 28.58 -2.75 93.56
C HIS A 47 29.38 -3.13 94.81
N GLU A 48 28.71 -3.77 95.75
CA GLU A 48 29.30 -4.31 96.97
C GLU A 48 29.39 -5.83 96.93
N TRP A 49 30.55 -6.38 97.30
CA TRP A 49 30.74 -7.83 97.30
C TRP A 49 31.78 -8.30 98.30
N GLU A 50 31.60 -9.52 98.78
CA GLU A 50 32.57 -10.22 99.60
C GLU A 50 33.58 -10.98 98.72
N SER A 51 34.89 -10.81 98.97
CA SER A 51 35.96 -11.60 98.33
C SER A 51 37.18 -11.68 99.24
N SER A 52 37.98 -12.74 99.08
CA SER A 52 39.28 -12.82 99.76
C SER A 52 40.25 -11.74 99.28
N ILE A 53 41.08 -11.26 100.20
CA ILE A 53 42.08 -10.22 99.95
C ILE A 53 43.08 -10.68 98.90
N LYS A 54 43.56 -11.92 98.98
CA LYS A 54 44.42 -12.56 97.97
C LYS A 54 43.82 -12.48 96.56
N ASN A 55 42.55 -12.83 96.39
CA ASN A 55 41.89 -12.80 95.07
C ASN A 55 41.84 -11.38 94.49
N ARG A 56 41.61 -10.38 95.35
CA ARG A 56 41.58 -8.99 94.93
C ARG A 56 42.97 -8.45 94.59
N ALA A 57 43.98 -8.80 95.39
CA ALA A 57 45.38 -8.45 95.11
C ALA A 57 45.89 -9.09 93.81
N SER A 58 45.44 -10.29 93.48
CA SER A 58 45.71 -10.95 92.19
C SER A 58 44.91 -10.40 90.99
N GLY A 59 44.23 -9.26 91.14
CA GLY A 59 43.57 -8.57 90.04
C GLY A 59 42.12 -8.98 89.75
N ARG A 60 41.45 -9.80 90.58
CA ARG A 60 40.01 -10.04 90.42
C ARG A 60 39.24 -8.78 90.84
N GLY A 61 38.72 -8.04 89.86
CA GLY A 61 37.91 -6.84 90.06
C GLY A 61 36.45 -7.08 90.42
N CYS A 62 35.64 -6.02 90.36
CA CYS A 62 34.21 -6.03 90.67
C CYS A 62 33.41 -7.04 89.81
N PRO A 63 32.61 -7.96 90.41
CA PRO A 63 31.82 -8.93 89.66
C PRO A 63 30.65 -8.31 88.88
N PHE A 64 30.13 -7.15 89.31
CA PHE A 64 29.09 -6.42 88.59
C PHE A 64 29.65 -5.75 87.32
N CYS A 65 30.76 -5.03 87.42
CA CYS A 65 31.47 -4.47 86.26
C CYS A 65 31.90 -5.52 85.23
N ARG A 66 32.15 -6.76 85.67
CA ARG A 66 32.51 -7.89 84.81
C ARG A 66 31.31 -8.65 84.25
N GLY A 67 30.08 -8.23 84.56
CA GLY A 67 28.85 -8.89 84.12
C GLY A 67 28.65 -10.28 84.72
N LEU A 68 29.24 -10.58 85.88
CA LEU A 68 29.05 -11.84 86.61
C LEU A 68 27.89 -11.79 87.60
N LYS A 69 27.48 -10.59 88.04
CA LYS A 69 26.29 -10.33 88.85
C LYS A 69 25.49 -9.18 88.24
N ALA A 70 24.16 -9.29 88.29
CA ALA A 70 23.26 -8.22 87.88
C ALA A 70 23.25 -7.09 88.94
N SER A 71 23.14 -5.86 88.46
CA SER A 71 23.06 -4.59 89.18
C SER A 71 22.10 -3.68 88.41
N GLU A 72 21.67 -2.59 89.04
CA GLU A 72 20.82 -1.58 88.38
C GLU A 72 21.49 -0.98 87.13
N THR A 73 22.81 -1.04 87.04
CA THR A 73 23.59 -0.46 85.94
C THR A 73 23.95 -1.42 84.79
N ASN A 74 23.71 -2.73 84.93
CA ASN A 74 24.18 -3.73 83.95
C ASN A 74 23.17 -4.84 83.61
N SER A 75 21.94 -4.75 84.13
CA SER A 75 20.88 -5.70 83.85
C SER A 75 20.38 -5.59 82.40
N LEU A 76 19.66 -6.61 81.93
CA LEU A 76 19.02 -6.60 80.62
C LEU A 76 17.97 -5.48 80.52
N ALA A 77 17.21 -5.24 81.59
CA ALA A 77 16.22 -4.17 81.66
C ALA A 77 16.86 -2.79 81.48
N SER A 78 17.98 -2.55 82.17
CA SER A 78 18.65 -1.24 82.16
C SER A 78 19.38 -0.95 80.85
N LEU A 79 20.04 -1.96 80.26
CA LEU A 79 20.86 -1.75 79.05
C LEU A 79 20.08 -1.93 77.74
N TYR A 80 19.04 -2.77 77.71
CA TYR A 80 18.26 -3.06 76.49
C TYR A 80 16.75 -3.08 76.79
N PRO A 81 16.13 -1.94 77.13
CA PRO A 81 14.71 -1.87 77.50
C PRO A 81 13.76 -2.39 76.41
N GLU A 82 14.07 -2.16 75.13
CA GLU A 82 13.26 -2.66 74.01
C GLU A 82 13.33 -4.18 73.82
N ILE A 83 14.43 -4.81 74.23
CA ILE A 83 14.55 -6.28 74.26
C ILE A 83 13.84 -6.82 75.50
N ALA A 84 13.96 -6.15 76.65
CA ALA A 84 13.27 -6.50 77.88
C ALA A 84 11.74 -6.44 77.73
N LYS A 85 11.18 -5.50 76.94
CA LYS A 85 9.74 -5.47 76.59
C LYS A 85 9.25 -6.73 75.88
N GLN A 86 10.14 -7.46 75.22
CA GLN A 86 9.83 -8.72 74.54
C GLN A 86 9.96 -9.93 75.47
N TRP A 87 10.26 -9.72 76.76
CA TRP A 87 10.27 -10.79 77.75
C TRP A 87 8.87 -11.38 77.88
N HIS A 88 8.75 -12.70 77.82
CA HIS A 88 7.44 -13.32 77.92
C HIS A 88 6.86 -13.09 79.33
N PRO A 89 5.59 -12.62 79.45
CA PRO A 89 5.01 -12.20 80.73
C PRO A 89 4.89 -13.33 81.77
N THR A 90 4.65 -14.58 81.33
CA THR A 90 4.36 -15.70 82.26
C THR A 90 5.29 -16.92 82.15
N LYS A 91 6.09 -17.07 81.08
CA LYS A 91 6.85 -18.31 80.79
C LYS A 91 8.27 -18.34 81.38
N ASN A 92 8.72 -17.26 82.01
CA ASN A 92 10.06 -17.15 82.60
C ASN A 92 10.11 -17.38 84.12
N GLY A 93 8.99 -17.83 84.71
CA GLY A 93 8.89 -18.07 86.15
C GLY A 93 9.14 -16.79 86.96
N THR A 94 9.99 -16.86 87.97
CA THR A 94 10.33 -15.72 88.85
C THR A 94 11.49 -14.86 88.36
N ILE A 95 12.12 -15.20 87.23
CA ILE A 95 13.28 -14.48 86.69
C ILE A 95 12.78 -13.26 85.91
N THR A 96 13.21 -12.07 86.34
CA THR A 96 12.91 -10.80 85.65
C THR A 96 14.11 -10.29 84.83
N PRO A 97 13.89 -9.43 83.82
CA PRO A 97 14.97 -8.80 83.06
C PRO A 97 15.99 -8.03 83.93
N ASP A 98 15.58 -7.52 85.09
CA ASP A 98 16.46 -6.82 86.04
C ASP A 98 17.45 -7.76 86.76
N GLN A 99 17.13 -9.04 86.85
CA GLN A 99 17.92 -10.05 87.57
C GLN A 99 18.95 -10.77 86.68
N VAL A 100 19.02 -10.42 85.40
CA VAL A 100 19.89 -11.06 84.41
C VAL A 100 20.78 -10.04 83.72
N VAL A 101 22.02 -10.43 83.46
CA VAL A 101 22.98 -9.65 82.68
C VAL A 101 22.81 -9.92 81.19
N VAL A 102 23.12 -8.92 80.35
CA VAL A 102 22.93 -8.98 78.89
C VAL A 102 23.67 -10.13 78.19
N GLY A 103 24.81 -10.57 78.73
CA GLY A 103 25.61 -11.68 78.21
C GLY A 103 25.25 -13.05 78.78
N SER A 104 24.11 -13.20 79.47
CA SER A 104 23.77 -14.45 80.17
C SER A 104 23.57 -15.62 79.20
N GLY A 105 24.15 -16.77 79.54
CA GLY A 105 23.93 -18.04 78.85
C GLY A 105 22.60 -18.74 79.19
N LYS A 106 21.77 -18.14 80.07
CA LYS A 106 20.45 -18.68 80.41
C LYS A 106 19.49 -18.55 79.23
N LYS A 107 18.58 -19.52 79.08
CA LYS A 107 17.46 -19.44 78.15
C LYS A 107 16.30 -18.69 78.78
N ALA A 108 15.61 -17.90 77.97
CA ALA A 108 14.38 -17.21 78.33
C ALA A 108 13.37 -17.33 77.19
N TRP A 109 12.09 -17.27 77.55
CA TRP A 109 10.98 -17.14 76.64
C TRP A 109 10.77 -15.67 76.26
N TRP A 110 10.52 -15.45 74.97
CA TRP A 110 10.31 -14.15 74.36
C TRP A 110 8.95 -14.12 73.66
N LYS A 111 8.32 -12.94 73.63
CA LYS A 111 7.09 -12.66 72.90
C LYS A 111 7.30 -11.43 72.02
N CYS A 112 7.06 -11.58 70.72
CA CYS A 112 7.23 -10.50 69.76
C CYS A 112 5.92 -9.71 69.65
N PRO A 113 5.96 -8.36 69.63
CA PRO A 113 4.76 -7.55 69.45
C PRO A 113 4.14 -7.68 68.04
N ASN A 114 4.91 -8.11 67.04
CA ASN A 114 4.47 -8.17 65.64
C ASN A 114 3.54 -9.36 65.32
N GLY A 115 3.31 -10.28 66.26
CA GLY A 115 2.43 -11.42 66.05
C GLY A 115 1.99 -12.04 67.37
N ILE A 116 0.68 -12.28 67.51
CA ILE A 116 0.10 -12.76 68.77
C ILE A 116 0.60 -14.15 69.17
N ASP A 117 0.98 -14.97 68.19
CA ASP A 117 1.51 -16.33 68.30
C ASP A 117 3.04 -16.40 68.24
N HIS A 118 3.73 -15.26 68.16
CA HIS A 118 5.19 -15.21 68.05
C HIS A 118 5.86 -15.38 69.42
N GLU A 119 5.86 -16.60 69.93
CA GLU A 119 6.46 -16.97 71.21
C GLU A 119 7.59 -17.99 71.00
N TRP A 120 8.79 -17.72 71.53
CA TRP A 120 9.94 -18.61 71.36
C TRP A 120 10.90 -18.58 72.54
N GLU A 121 11.65 -19.67 72.72
CA GLU A 121 12.73 -19.77 73.69
C GLU A 121 14.08 -19.48 73.01
N ALA A 122 14.91 -18.62 73.60
CA ALA A 122 16.28 -18.33 73.14
C ALA A 122 17.20 -17.95 74.30
N VAL A 123 18.51 -18.11 74.10
CA VAL A 123 19.54 -17.66 75.06
C VAL A 123 19.58 -16.13 75.12
N ILE A 124 19.68 -15.56 76.32
CA ILE A 124 19.64 -14.11 76.54
C ILE A 124 20.76 -13.40 75.78
N GLY A 125 21.99 -13.89 75.90
CA GLY A 125 23.14 -13.33 75.17
C GLY A 125 23.00 -13.36 73.65
N THR A 126 22.43 -14.42 73.08
CA THR A 126 22.24 -14.51 71.61
C THR A 126 21.10 -13.61 71.13
N ARG A 127 20.04 -13.43 71.94
CA ARG A 127 18.94 -12.51 71.64
C ARG A 127 19.44 -11.07 71.53
N VAL A 128 20.33 -10.65 72.44
CA VAL A 128 20.93 -9.30 72.46
C VAL A 128 21.86 -9.10 71.27
N ASN A 129 22.63 -10.12 70.88
CA ASN A 129 23.59 -10.06 69.77
C ASN A 129 22.96 -10.11 68.35
N GLY A 130 21.64 -9.94 68.21
CA GLY A 130 20.99 -9.74 66.90
C GLY A 130 20.08 -10.87 66.39
N CYS A 131 19.89 -11.97 67.12
CA CYS A 131 18.91 -12.99 66.73
C CYS A 131 17.47 -12.51 67.03
N GLY A 132 16.76 -12.02 66.00
CA GLY A 132 15.38 -11.54 66.09
C GLY A 132 14.31 -12.64 66.23
N CYS A 133 13.04 -12.27 66.02
CA CYS A 133 11.92 -13.20 66.08
C CYS A 133 11.94 -14.21 64.92
N PRO A 134 11.97 -15.54 65.18
CA PRO A 134 12.06 -16.58 64.14
C PRO A 134 10.83 -16.66 63.22
N PHE A 135 9.68 -16.16 63.67
CA PHE A 135 8.47 -16.08 62.87
C PHE A 135 8.52 -14.89 61.90
N CYS A 136 8.94 -13.71 62.37
CA CYS A 136 9.08 -12.53 61.49
C CYS A 136 10.09 -12.76 60.36
N VAL A 137 11.17 -13.50 60.61
CA VAL A 137 12.16 -13.85 59.57
C VAL A 137 11.79 -15.09 58.74
N GLY A 138 10.59 -15.66 58.94
CA GLY A 138 10.07 -16.78 58.16
C GLY A 138 10.75 -18.13 58.41
N GLN A 139 11.48 -18.29 59.52
CA GLN A 139 12.09 -19.56 59.92
C GLN A 139 11.08 -20.52 60.56
N LYS A 140 10.04 -20.00 61.24
CA LYS A 140 8.92 -20.78 61.79
C LYS A 140 7.59 -20.31 61.19
N PRO A 141 6.65 -21.24 60.87
CA PRO A 141 5.32 -20.88 60.41
C PRO A 141 4.50 -20.26 61.54
N SER A 142 3.67 -19.29 61.17
CA SER A 142 2.72 -18.55 61.97
C SER A 142 1.46 -18.35 61.12
N VAL A 143 0.34 -18.04 61.77
CA VAL A 143 -0.90 -17.63 61.11
C VAL A 143 -0.74 -16.39 60.22
N THR A 144 0.35 -15.62 60.38
CA THR A 144 0.61 -14.40 59.59
C THR A 144 1.61 -14.58 58.45
N ASN A 145 2.37 -15.68 58.40
CA ASN A 145 3.50 -15.85 57.47
C ASN A 145 3.50 -17.17 56.67
N SER A 146 2.47 -18.00 56.85
CA SER A 146 2.35 -19.28 56.17
C SER A 146 2.08 -19.11 54.67
N LEU A 147 2.30 -20.16 53.88
CA LEU A 147 2.00 -20.17 52.45
C LEU A 147 0.51 -19.87 52.18
N ALA A 148 -0.38 -20.44 53.00
CA ALA A 148 -1.82 -20.18 52.93
C ALA A 148 -2.16 -18.69 53.07
N SER A 149 -1.51 -18.03 54.02
CA SER A 149 -1.81 -16.64 54.39
C SER A 149 -1.21 -15.63 53.41
N LEU A 150 0.02 -15.88 52.93
CA LEU A 150 0.73 -14.94 52.05
C LEU A 150 0.43 -15.15 50.56
N TYR A 151 0.14 -16.38 50.12
CA TYR A 151 -0.12 -16.71 48.71
C TYR A 151 -1.32 -17.66 48.55
N PRO A 152 -2.55 -17.19 48.82
CA PRO A 152 -3.75 -18.03 48.78
C PRO A 152 -3.99 -18.68 47.41
N GLU A 153 -3.72 -17.97 46.30
CA GLU A 153 -3.86 -18.51 44.95
C GLU A 153 -2.84 -19.60 44.61
N ILE A 154 -1.66 -19.57 45.24
CA ILE A 154 -0.67 -20.64 45.13
C ILE A 154 -1.09 -21.81 46.03
N ALA A 155 -1.57 -21.54 47.25
CA ALA A 155 -2.07 -22.56 48.16
C ALA A 155 -3.24 -23.37 47.58
N LYS A 156 -4.14 -22.76 46.77
CA LYS A 156 -5.20 -23.47 46.02
C LYS A 156 -4.67 -24.54 45.07
N GLN A 157 -3.44 -24.40 44.60
CA GLN A 157 -2.77 -25.36 43.72
C GLN A 157 -2.05 -26.47 44.50
N TRP A 158 -2.20 -26.53 45.83
CA TRP A 158 -1.61 -27.57 46.66
C TRP A 158 -2.29 -28.92 46.43
N HIS A 159 -1.50 -29.97 46.26
CA HIS A 159 -2.06 -31.31 46.11
C HIS A 159 -2.36 -31.94 47.48
N LEU A 160 -3.62 -31.86 47.92
CA LEU A 160 -4.05 -32.28 49.26
C LEU A 160 -3.67 -33.73 49.62
N THR A 161 -3.95 -34.69 48.74
CA THR A 161 -3.71 -36.12 49.05
C THR A 161 -2.24 -36.52 49.00
N LYS A 162 -1.48 -36.09 47.97
CA LYS A 162 -0.06 -36.42 47.79
C LYS A 162 0.88 -35.73 48.81
N ASN A 163 0.43 -34.66 49.46
CA ASN A 163 1.22 -33.95 50.48
C ASN A 163 0.79 -34.25 51.92
N SER A 164 -0.30 -34.99 52.11
CA SER A 164 -0.80 -35.35 53.45
C SER A 164 0.30 -36.03 54.28
N PRO A 165 0.50 -35.68 55.56
CA PRO A 165 -0.35 -34.78 56.39
C PRO A 165 0.04 -33.30 56.37
N LEU A 166 0.94 -32.86 55.48
CA LEU A 166 1.44 -31.49 55.43
C LEU A 166 0.46 -30.55 54.71
N THR A 167 0.10 -29.43 55.34
CA THR A 167 -0.81 -28.43 54.77
C THR A 167 -0.11 -27.09 54.46
N PRO A 168 -0.69 -26.23 53.61
CA PRO A 168 -0.16 -24.89 53.31
C PRO A 168 -0.01 -23.96 54.52
N GLU A 169 -0.77 -24.19 55.60
CA GLU A 169 -0.72 -23.40 56.83
C GLU A 169 0.52 -23.73 57.68
N GLN A 170 1.09 -24.93 57.49
CA GLN A 170 2.20 -25.46 58.28
C GLN A 170 3.58 -25.17 57.68
N VAL A 171 3.65 -24.41 56.58
CA VAL A 171 4.89 -24.15 55.84
C VAL A 171 5.06 -22.66 55.53
N THR A 172 6.31 -22.19 55.59
CA THR A 172 6.65 -20.81 55.19
C THR A 172 7.03 -20.75 53.72
N THR A 173 6.88 -19.58 53.10
CA THR A 173 7.07 -19.36 51.65
C THR A 173 8.53 -19.49 51.20
N GLY A 174 9.49 -19.26 52.11
CA GLY A 174 10.92 -19.34 51.85
C GLY A 174 11.51 -20.75 51.84
N THR A 175 10.72 -21.78 52.17
CA THR A 175 11.24 -23.15 52.30
C THR A 175 11.60 -23.80 50.96
N ARG A 176 12.69 -24.57 50.95
CA ARG A 176 13.11 -25.40 49.80
C ARG A 176 12.44 -26.77 49.75
N LYS A 177 11.53 -27.08 50.68
CA LYS A 177 10.78 -28.35 50.72
C LYS A 177 10.00 -28.55 49.42
N LYS A 178 10.20 -29.71 48.78
CA LYS A 178 9.49 -30.13 47.56
C LYS A 178 8.14 -30.73 47.94
N VAL A 179 7.08 -30.25 47.29
CA VAL A 179 5.69 -30.69 47.48
C VAL A 179 5.03 -30.87 46.13
N TRP A 180 3.94 -31.62 46.11
CA TRP A 180 3.11 -31.83 44.94
C TRP A 180 2.13 -30.67 44.73
N TRP A 181 1.99 -30.25 43.48
CA TRP A 181 1.09 -29.20 43.04
C TRP A 181 0.12 -29.77 42.02
N LYS A 182 -1.05 -29.16 41.92
CA LYS A 182 -2.11 -29.46 40.96
C LYS A 182 -2.36 -28.25 40.09
N CYS A 183 -2.47 -28.46 38.78
CA CYS A 183 -2.59 -27.35 37.84
C CYS A 183 -4.01 -26.80 37.86
N ALA A 184 -4.14 -25.48 37.79
CA ALA A 184 -5.45 -24.85 37.63
C ALA A 184 -6.01 -25.00 36.20
N LYS A 185 -5.15 -25.18 35.20
CA LYS A 185 -5.56 -25.28 33.78
C LYS A 185 -6.01 -26.68 33.37
N ASP A 186 -5.46 -27.71 34.00
CA ASP A 186 -5.77 -29.10 33.68
C ASP A 186 -5.69 -29.94 34.96
N ILE A 187 -6.78 -30.62 35.27
CA ILE A 187 -6.95 -31.40 36.48
C ILE A 187 -5.97 -32.59 36.56
N ASN A 188 -5.50 -33.08 35.41
CA ASN A 188 -4.61 -34.22 35.27
C ASN A 188 -3.12 -33.84 35.42
N HIS A 189 -2.81 -32.54 35.44
CA HIS A 189 -1.45 -32.07 35.61
C HIS A 189 -1.09 -31.96 37.10
N ASP A 190 -0.40 -32.97 37.62
CA ASP A 190 0.27 -32.90 38.92
C ASP A 190 1.80 -32.93 38.79
N TRP A 191 2.48 -32.09 39.57
CA TRP A 191 3.94 -32.01 39.51
C TRP A 191 4.56 -31.67 40.86
N GLN A 192 5.83 -32.05 41.03
CA GLN A 192 6.57 -31.76 42.26
C GLN A 192 7.56 -30.61 42.05
N THR A 193 7.51 -29.59 42.91
CA THR A 193 8.54 -28.53 42.97
C THR A 193 8.65 -27.95 44.38
N SER A 194 9.72 -27.21 44.67
CA SER A 194 9.87 -26.56 45.98
C SER A 194 8.92 -25.38 46.16
N ILE A 195 8.49 -25.12 47.39
CA ILE A 195 7.58 -24.01 47.72
C ILE A 195 8.17 -22.66 47.30
N VAL A 196 9.43 -22.38 47.68
CA VAL A 196 10.12 -21.16 47.23
C VAL A 196 10.26 -21.09 45.71
N GLY A 197 10.40 -22.22 45.02
CA GLY A 197 10.46 -22.28 43.56
C GLY A 197 9.11 -21.95 42.92
N ARG A 198 8.01 -22.43 43.50
CA ARG A 198 6.64 -22.14 43.05
C ARG A 198 6.31 -20.65 43.24
N VAL A 199 6.63 -20.09 44.42
CA VAL A 199 6.43 -18.66 44.73
C VAL A 199 7.24 -17.76 43.80
N LYS A 200 8.47 -18.17 43.43
CA LYS A 200 9.32 -17.44 42.46
C LYS A 200 8.92 -17.65 40.98
N GLY A 201 7.75 -18.23 40.69
CA GLY A 201 7.19 -18.31 39.34
C GLY A 201 7.41 -19.62 38.58
N ARG A 202 7.97 -20.70 39.17
CA ARG A 202 8.02 -22.01 38.49
C ARG A 202 6.62 -22.62 38.40
N GLY A 203 6.03 -22.58 37.21
CA GLY A 203 4.69 -23.08 36.87
C GLY A 203 4.56 -24.59 36.66
N CYS A 204 3.41 -25.00 36.13
CA CYS A 204 3.14 -26.36 35.72
C CYS A 204 4.02 -26.75 34.51
N PRO A 205 4.88 -27.79 34.60
CA PRO A 205 5.83 -28.17 33.55
C PRO A 205 5.15 -28.69 32.28
N PHE A 206 3.92 -29.20 32.37
CA PHE A 206 3.15 -29.63 31.21
C PHE A 206 2.66 -28.41 30.41
N CYS A 207 2.08 -27.41 31.10
CA CYS A 207 1.58 -26.19 30.46
C CYS A 207 2.69 -25.31 29.87
N VAL A 208 3.94 -25.43 30.33
CA VAL A 208 5.10 -24.73 29.74
C VAL A 208 5.92 -25.61 28.81
N ASN A 209 5.35 -26.72 28.32
CA ASN A 209 5.97 -27.64 27.36
C ASN A 209 7.35 -28.15 27.79
N GLN A 210 7.53 -28.44 29.08
CA GLN A 210 8.73 -29.10 29.61
C GLN A 210 8.53 -30.61 29.80
N LYS A 211 7.28 -31.07 29.88
CA LYS A 211 6.91 -32.50 29.95
C LYS A 211 5.76 -32.82 28.98
N PRO A 212 5.77 -34.01 28.34
CA PRO A 212 4.67 -34.46 27.49
C PRO A 212 3.43 -34.82 28.32
N SER A 213 2.28 -34.60 27.71
CA SER A 213 0.92 -34.87 28.18
C SER A 213 0.04 -35.12 26.95
N GLU A 214 -1.17 -35.64 27.18
CA GLU A 214 -2.16 -35.90 26.13
C GLU A 214 -2.57 -34.64 25.35
N THR A 215 -2.30 -33.44 25.86
CA THR A 215 -2.70 -32.18 25.21
C THR A 215 -1.54 -31.43 24.55
N ASN A 216 -0.29 -31.88 24.72
CA ASN A 216 0.90 -31.20 24.17
C ASN A 216 1.94 -32.12 23.51
N SER A 217 1.62 -33.41 23.33
CA SER A 217 2.46 -34.35 22.60
C SER A 217 2.49 -34.02 21.09
N LEU A 218 3.49 -34.54 20.39
CA LEU A 218 3.60 -34.39 18.93
C LEU A 218 2.38 -34.99 18.23
N ALA A 219 1.93 -36.18 18.65
CA ALA A 219 0.78 -36.85 18.04
C ALA A 219 -0.53 -36.05 18.20
N SER A 220 -0.71 -35.40 19.35
CA SER A 220 -1.94 -34.66 19.64
C SER A 220 -1.99 -33.30 18.95
N LEU A 221 -0.87 -32.57 18.89
CA LEU A 221 -0.82 -31.24 18.29
C LEU A 221 -0.55 -31.26 16.77
N TYR A 222 0.15 -32.27 16.26
CA TYR A 222 0.56 -32.36 14.86
C TYR A 222 0.38 -33.79 14.31
N PRO A 223 -0.87 -34.28 14.20
CA PRO A 223 -1.16 -35.65 13.76
C PRO A 223 -0.61 -35.95 12.36
N GLU A 224 -0.64 -34.98 11.45
CA GLU A 224 -0.09 -35.16 10.10
C GLU A 224 1.44 -35.31 10.09
N ILE A 225 2.15 -34.62 10.99
CA ILE A 225 3.61 -34.77 11.13
C ILE A 225 3.93 -36.11 11.80
N ALA A 226 3.12 -36.54 12.77
CA ALA A 226 3.27 -37.83 13.41
C ALA A 226 3.12 -39.02 12.44
N LYS A 227 2.37 -38.88 11.34
CA LYS A 227 2.29 -39.90 10.27
C LYS A 227 3.63 -40.13 9.57
N GLU A 228 4.52 -39.13 9.54
CA GLU A 228 5.87 -39.26 8.99
C GLU A 228 6.87 -39.89 9.98
N TRP A 229 6.43 -40.35 11.15
CA TRP A 229 7.30 -40.99 12.12
C TRP A 229 7.86 -42.31 11.59
N HIS A 230 9.17 -42.51 11.71
CA HIS A 230 9.77 -43.78 11.33
C HIS A 230 9.67 -44.80 12.47
N TRP A 231 8.65 -45.64 12.44
CA TRP A 231 8.34 -46.62 13.50
C TRP A 231 9.48 -47.59 13.83
N GLU A 232 10.19 -48.10 12.82
CA GLU A 232 11.24 -49.12 13.05
C GLU A 232 12.59 -48.56 13.52
N LYS A 233 12.90 -47.28 13.21
CA LYS A 233 14.23 -46.68 13.47
C LYS A 233 14.26 -45.77 14.71
N ASN A 234 13.11 -45.55 15.35
CA ASN A 234 12.98 -44.76 16.58
C ASN A 234 12.84 -45.63 17.84
N ASP A 235 13.19 -46.92 17.74
CA ASP A 235 13.09 -47.90 18.82
C ASP A 235 11.69 -47.89 19.47
N SER A 236 11.62 -47.83 20.81
CA SER A 236 10.36 -47.80 21.58
C SER A 236 9.75 -46.41 21.75
N LEU A 237 10.33 -45.37 21.13
CA LEU A 237 9.87 -44.00 21.29
C LEU A 237 8.69 -43.69 20.34
N THR A 238 7.56 -43.30 20.90
CA THR A 238 6.36 -42.92 20.12
C THR A 238 6.13 -41.41 20.06
N PRO A 239 5.39 -40.90 19.06
CA PRO A 239 5.00 -39.49 18.98
C PRO A 239 4.29 -38.94 20.23
N ASP A 240 3.57 -39.78 20.99
CA ASP A 240 2.90 -39.39 22.23
C ASP A 240 3.85 -39.12 23.39
N GLN A 241 5.05 -39.70 23.34
CA GLN A 241 6.07 -39.59 24.38
C GLN A 241 7.02 -38.41 24.18
N VAL A 242 6.80 -37.60 23.13
CA VAL A 242 7.61 -36.43 22.81
C VAL A 242 6.73 -35.19 22.65
N ILE A 243 7.19 -34.07 23.22
CA ILE A 243 6.55 -32.76 22.99
C ILE A 243 6.90 -32.24 21.60
N SER A 244 5.98 -31.50 20.97
CA SER A 244 6.19 -30.89 19.64
C SER A 244 7.42 -29.96 19.61
N GLY A 245 7.69 -29.24 20.70
CA GLY A 245 8.87 -28.38 20.84
C GLY A 245 10.20 -29.09 21.15
N SER A 246 10.28 -30.42 21.08
CA SER A 246 11.46 -31.18 21.51
C SER A 246 12.64 -31.08 20.53
N ASN A 247 13.84 -30.78 21.04
CA ASN A 247 15.08 -30.83 20.25
C ASN A 247 15.61 -32.26 20.01
N LYS A 248 14.89 -33.31 20.47
CA LYS A 248 15.28 -34.71 20.28
C LYS A 248 15.25 -35.07 18.79
N LYS A 249 16.37 -35.53 18.25
CA LYS A 249 16.48 -36.01 16.87
C LYS A 249 15.89 -37.41 16.76
N VAL A 250 14.98 -37.58 15.81
CA VAL A 250 14.30 -38.84 15.52
C VAL A 250 14.30 -39.06 14.01
N TRP A 251 14.11 -40.29 13.59
CA TRP A 251 13.96 -40.68 12.20
C TRP A 251 12.56 -40.39 11.70
N TRP A 252 12.50 -39.83 10.50
CA TRP A 252 11.30 -39.52 9.74
C TRP A 252 11.32 -40.28 8.44
N LYS A 253 10.14 -40.62 7.95
CA LYS A 253 9.91 -41.29 6.68
C LYS A 253 8.89 -40.49 5.88
N CYS A 254 9.24 -40.15 4.64
CA CYS A 254 8.37 -39.33 3.80
C CYS A 254 7.16 -40.16 3.37
N LEU A 255 5.99 -39.51 3.30
CA LEU A 255 4.79 -40.14 2.73
C LEU A 255 4.85 -40.19 1.19
N ASN A 256 5.59 -39.29 0.55
CA ASN A 256 5.62 -39.15 -0.92
C ASN A 256 6.59 -40.12 -1.60
N SER A 257 7.58 -40.67 -0.89
CA SER A 257 8.49 -41.68 -1.45
C SER A 257 9.06 -42.58 -0.37
N LYS A 258 9.16 -43.87 -0.69
CA LYS A 258 9.55 -44.93 0.27
C LYS A 258 11.04 -44.92 0.64
N ASP A 259 11.90 -44.32 -0.19
CA ASP A 259 13.36 -44.21 0.01
C ASP A 259 13.78 -42.97 0.80
N HIS A 260 12.86 -42.04 1.06
CA HIS A 260 13.14 -40.79 1.75
C HIS A 260 13.08 -40.96 3.27
N GLU A 261 14.22 -41.29 3.87
CA GLU A 261 14.36 -41.46 5.33
C GLU A 261 15.45 -40.53 5.88
N TRP A 262 15.15 -39.77 6.93
CA TRP A 262 16.11 -38.81 7.49
C TRP A 262 15.93 -38.59 8.99
N GLN A 263 16.98 -38.08 9.63
CA GLN A 263 16.92 -37.63 11.02
C GLN A 263 16.71 -36.11 11.10
N ALA A 264 15.77 -35.67 11.94
CA ALA A 264 15.55 -34.27 12.29
C ALA A 264 14.99 -34.16 13.71
N SER A 265 15.16 -33.00 14.37
CA SER A 265 14.49 -32.77 15.66
C SER A 265 12.99 -32.57 15.48
N VAL A 266 12.21 -32.98 16.47
CA VAL A 266 10.75 -32.78 16.49
C VAL A 266 10.40 -31.29 16.39
N SER A 267 11.13 -30.44 17.12
CA SER A 267 10.97 -28.98 17.13
C SER A 267 11.19 -28.32 15.78
N ASN A 268 12.12 -28.85 14.98
CA ASN A 268 12.34 -28.35 13.62
C ASN A 268 11.16 -28.75 12.74
N ARG A 269 10.70 -30.00 12.83
CA ARG A 269 9.57 -30.50 12.02
C ARG A 269 8.27 -29.72 12.24
N THR A 270 8.01 -29.27 13.47
CA THR A 270 6.74 -28.61 13.84
C THR A 270 6.79 -27.08 13.68
N ARG A 271 7.97 -26.47 13.48
CA ARG A 271 8.13 -25.04 13.19
C ARG A 271 8.00 -24.86 11.66
N GLY A 272 6.98 -24.14 11.22
CA GLY A 272 6.60 -24.05 9.80
C GLY A 272 7.79 -23.87 8.84
N GLY A 273 7.81 -24.63 7.74
CA GLY A 273 8.80 -24.51 6.65
C GLY A 273 9.74 -25.71 6.44
N THR A 274 9.83 -26.68 7.36
CA THR A 274 10.70 -27.85 7.15
C THR A 274 9.93 -29.04 6.55
N ARG A 275 10.05 -29.23 5.24
CA ARG A 275 9.53 -30.40 4.52
C ARG A 275 10.60 -31.49 4.43
N CYS A 276 10.25 -32.65 3.86
CA CYS A 276 11.21 -33.71 3.57
C CYS A 276 12.44 -33.16 2.81
N PRO A 277 13.68 -33.35 3.32
CA PRO A 277 14.88 -32.76 2.74
C PRO A 277 15.22 -33.35 1.36
N PHE A 278 14.70 -34.52 1.02
CA PHE A 278 14.84 -35.08 -0.33
C PHE A 278 13.87 -34.39 -1.29
N CYS A 279 12.60 -34.24 -0.91
CA CYS A 279 11.62 -33.48 -1.71
C CYS A 279 11.98 -32.00 -1.84
N ALA A 280 12.65 -31.43 -0.83
CA ALA A 280 13.15 -30.05 -0.84
C ALA A 280 14.52 -29.90 -1.53
N GLY A 281 15.07 -30.97 -2.13
CA GLY A 281 16.34 -30.91 -2.86
C GLY A 281 17.59 -30.68 -2.01
N GLN A 282 17.53 -30.91 -0.70
CA GLN A 282 18.65 -30.77 0.24
C GLN A 282 19.46 -32.06 0.42
N LYS A 283 18.88 -33.22 0.12
CA LYS A 283 19.56 -34.54 0.10
C LYS A 283 19.31 -35.25 -1.22
N VAL A 284 20.33 -35.96 -1.71
CA VAL A 284 20.25 -36.73 -2.96
C VAL A 284 19.48 -38.04 -2.78
N SER A 285 18.59 -38.30 -3.71
CA SER A 285 17.86 -39.54 -3.95
C SER A 285 18.00 -39.88 -5.44
N SER A 286 17.76 -41.14 -5.77
CA SER A 286 17.63 -41.62 -7.15
C SER A 286 16.61 -40.83 -7.99
N THR A 287 15.66 -40.14 -7.36
CA THR A 287 14.58 -39.41 -8.04
C THR A 287 14.82 -37.90 -8.18
N ASN A 288 15.84 -37.33 -7.53
CA ASN A 288 16.07 -35.88 -7.50
C ASN A 288 17.51 -35.46 -7.87
N SER A 289 18.35 -36.42 -8.26
CA SER A 289 19.71 -36.14 -8.73
C SER A 289 19.67 -35.32 -10.03
N LEU A 290 20.77 -34.62 -10.32
CA LEU A 290 20.92 -33.85 -11.56
C LEU A 290 20.79 -34.77 -12.78
N ALA A 291 21.34 -35.99 -12.72
CA ALA A 291 21.20 -37.00 -13.77
C ALA A 291 19.75 -37.39 -14.03
N ALA A 292 18.97 -37.59 -12.96
CA ALA A 292 17.58 -38.04 -13.06
C ALA A 292 16.64 -36.95 -13.58
N LEU A 293 16.82 -35.71 -13.13
CA LEU A 293 15.91 -34.60 -13.48
C LEU A 293 16.35 -33.84 -14.75
N TYR A 294 17.65 -33.75 -15.01
CA TYR A 294 18.21 -32.96 -16.11
C TYR A 294 19.32 -33.73 -16.86
N PRO A 295 18.95 -34.80 -17.59
CA PRO A 295 19.91 -35.64 -18.31
C PRO A 295 20.71 -34.85 -19.36
N GLU A 296 20.10 -33.85 -20.01
CA GLU A 296 20.79 -33.04 -21.03
C GLU A 296 21.84 -32.09 -20.43
N ILE A 297 21.56 -31.49 -19.27
CA ILE A 297 22.53 -30.63 -18.56
C ILE A 297 23.66 -31.48 -17.98
N SER A 298 23.35 -32.71 -17.57
CA SER A 298 24.35 -33.67 -17.08
C SER A 298 25.41 -34.03 -18.13
N LYS A 299 25.09 -33.94 -19.43
CA LYS A 299 26.06 -34.12 -20.53
C LYS A 299 27.12 -33.00 -20.60
N GLU A 300 26.83 -31.83 -20.05
CA GLU A 300 27.78 -30.72 -19.95
C GLU A 300 28.71 -30.85 -18.72
N TRP A 301 28.54 -31.90 -17.90
CA TRP A 301 29.41 -32.15 -16.77
C TRP A 301 30.84 -32.41 -17.25
N HIS A 302 31.81 -31.70 -16.65
CA HIS A 302 33.18 -31.86 -17.08
C HIS A 302 33.69 -33.28 -16.75
N PRO A 303 34.27 -34.03 -17.71
CA PRO A 303 34.57 -35.46 -17.56
C PRO A 303 35.63 -35.77 -16.49
N THR A 304 36.60 -34.88 -16.26
CA THR A 304 37.74 -35.16 -15.37
C THR A 304 37.92 -34.17 -14.21
N LYS A 305 37.43 -32.93 -14.28
CA LYS A 305 37.67 -31.87 -13.28
C LYS A 305 36.80 -31.94 -12.02
N ASN A 306 35.77 -32.79 -12.00
CA ASN A 306 34.86 -32.92 -10.85
C ASN A 306 35.24 -34.04 -9.86
N GLY A 307 36.37 -34.70 -10.08
CA GLY A 307 36.88 -35.75 -9.19
C GLY A 307 35.88 -36.90 -9.05
N LYS A 308 35.49 -37.23 -7.80
CA LYS A 308 34.53 -38.30 -7.49
C LYS A 308 33.06 -37.88 -7.62
N LEU A 309 32.78 -36.61 -7.89
CA LEU A 309 31.41 -36.11 -8.02
C LEU A 309 30.86 -36.41 -9.41
N THR A 310 29.69 -37.02 -9.44
CA THR A 310 28.97 -37.36 -10.66
C THR A 310 27.57 -36.72 -10.64
N PRO A 311 26.93 -36.51 -11.81
CA PRO A 311 25.56 -35.98 -11.88
C PRO A 311 24.52 -36.80 -11.07
N GLU A 312 24.76 -38.09 -10.84
CA GLU A 312 23.89 -38.98 -10.05
C GLU A 312 24.05 -38.77 -8.54
N THR A 313 25.19 -38.24 -8.12
CA THR A 313 25.54 -38.05 -6.70
C THR A 313 25.33 -36.60 -6.22
N VAL A 314 24.78 -35.74 -7.08
CA VAL A 314 24.52 -34.32 -6.79
C VAL A 314 23.07 -33.98 -7.11
N VAL A 315 22.39 -33.27 -6.20
CA VAL A 315 21.01 -32.81 -6.41
C VAL A 315 20.98 -31.67 -7.42
N ALA A 316 19.95 -31.62 -8.26
CA ALA A 316 19.76 -30.59 -9.28
C ALA A 316 19.82 -29.15 -8.68
N GLY A 317 19.16 -28.90 -7.54
CA GLY A 317 19.17 -27.62 -6.83
C GLY A 317 20.44 -27.32 -6.01
N SER A 318 21.52 -28.08 -6.16
CA SER A 318 22.71 -27.96 -5.30
C SER A 318 23.49 -26.65 -5.53
N SER A 319 23.89 -25.99 -4.44
CA SER A 319 24.79 -24.84 -4.44
C SER A 319 26.27 -25.21 -4.58
N ARG A 320 26.60 -26.50 -4.74
CA ARG A 320 27.97 -26.96 -4.97
C ARG A 320 28.48 -26.45 -6.31
N LYS A 321 29.70 -25.91 -6.30
CA LYS A 321 30.43 -25.55 -7.50
C LYS A 321 31.03 -26.80 -8.14
N VAL A 322 30.80 -26.96 -9.43
CA VAL A 322 31.36 -28.03 -10.25
C VAL A 322 31.79 -27.43 -11.58
N TRP A 323 32.72 -28.11 -12.25
CA TRP A 323 33.21 -27.76 -13.57
C TRP A 323 32.25 -28.25 -14.65
N TRP A 324 32.02 -27.38 -15.61
CA TRP A 324 31.19 -27.61 -16.78
C TRP A 324 32.05 -27.46 -18.04
N ARG A 325 31.67 -28.16 -19.10
CA ARG A 325 32.25 -28.01 -20.43
C ARG A 325 31.14 -27.75 -21.42
N CYS A 326 31.28 -26.72 -22.23
CA CYS A 326 30.22 -26.28 -23.13
C CYS A 326 29.95 -27.35 -24.19
N LYS A 327 28.68 -27.59 -24.48
CA LYS A 327 28.26 -28.49 -25.56
C LYS A 327 28.55 -27.93 -26.96
N ASN A 328 28.60 -26.59 -27.09
CA ASN A 328 28.78 -25.91 -28.38
C ASN A 328 30.26 -25.70 -28.72
N ASP A 329 31.11 -25.46 -27.71
CA ASP A 329 32.56 -25.32 -27.88
C ASP A 329 33.31 -26.01 -26.73
N PRO A 330 33.95 -27.16 -26.97
CA PRO A 330 34.66 -27.90 -25.93
C PRO A 330 35.82 -27.14 -25.26
N SER A 331 36.32 -26.07 -25.85
CA SER A 331 37.35 -25.20 -25.23
C SER A 331 36.79 -24.34 -24.10
N HIS A 332 35.48 -24.14 -24.05
CA HIS A 332 34.81 -23.39 -23.01
C HIS A 332 34.57 -24.26 -21.78
N GLU A 333 35.43 -24.08 -20.78
CA GLU A 333 35.36 -24.77 -19.49
C GLU A 333 35.23 -23.73 -18.37
N TRP A 334 34.29 -23.93 -17.45
CA TRP A 334 34.08 -23.00 -16.33
C TRP A 334 33.55 -23.73 -15.10
N ASP A 335 33.81 -23.19 -13.90
CA ASP A 335 33.13 -23.63 -12.69
C ASP A 335 31.85 -22.82 -12.46
N SER A 336 30.77 -23.49 -12.09
CA SER A 336 29.54 -22.83 -11.64
C SER A 336 28.79 -23.70 -10.66
N LYS A 337 27.91 -23.09 -9.87
CA LYS A 337 27.03 -23.83 -8.96
C LYS A 337 26.02 -24.63 -9.79
N VAL A 338 25.68 -25.84 -9.35
CA VAL A 338 24.76 -26.71 -10.11
C VAL A 338 23.42 -26.04 -10.38
N TYR A 339 22.79 -25.43 -9.38
CA TYR A 339 21.49 -24.77 -9.60
C TYR A 339 21.56 -23.59 -10.57
N HIS A 340 22.68 -22.87 -10.66
CA HIS A 340 22.85 -21.77 -11.63
C HIS A 340 22.78 -22.28 -13.07
N ARG A 341 23.19 -23.52 -13.34
CA ARG A 341 23.06 -24.09 -14.69
C ARG A 341 21.62 -24.38 -15.08
N LEU A 342 20.74 -24.61 -14.09
CA LEU A 342 19.32 -24.86 -14.31
C LEU A 342 18.53 -23.57 -14.53
N THR A 343 18.94 -22.46 -13.89
CA THR A 343 18.25 -21.16 -13.94
C THR A 343 18.71 -20.26 -15.10
N GLY A 344 19.22 -20.85 -16.18
CA GLY A 344 19.52 -20.11 -17.42
C GLY A 344 20.92 -19.46 -17.52
N SER A 345 21.78 -19.56 -16.51
CA SER A 345 23.19 -19.12 -16.64
C SER A 345 23.97 -20.14 -17.48
N GLY A 346 23.94 -19.98 -18.80
CA GLY A 346 24.69 -20.75 -19.80
C GLY A 346 26.21 -20.68 -19.63
N CYS A 347 26.95 -21.11 -20.65
CA CYS A 347 28.40 -20.91 -20.69
C CYS A 347 28.73 -19.42 -20.54
N PRO A 348 29.54 -18.99 -19.55
CA PRO A 348 29.87 -17.58 -19.33
C PRO A 348 30.63 -16.94 -20.49
N ALA A 349 31.39 -17.73 -21.25
CA ALA A 349 32.03 -17.26 -22.48
C ALA A 349 30.99 -16.97 -23.57
N CYS A 350 29.90 -17.73 -23.61
CA CYS A 350 28.76 -17.48 -24.48
C CYS A 350 27.74 -16.48 -23.91
N ASN A 351 27.88 -16.07 -22.63
CA ASN A 351 26.86 -15.32 -21.88
C ASN A 351 27.45 -14.13 -21.09
N LYS A 352 28.39 -13.38 -21.69
CA LYS A 352 28.75 -12.04 -21.19
C LYS A 352 27.61 -11.08 -21.56
N GLY A 353 27.12 -10.28 -20.61
CA GLY A 353 26.06 -9.29 -20.84
C GLY A 353 26.39 -8.31 -21.97
N TRP A 354 25.38 -7.57 -22.43
CA TRP A 354 25.42 -6.63 -23.56
C TRP A 354 26.70 -5.77 -23.59
N THR A 355 27.66 -6.13 -24.46
CA THR A 355 28.81 -5.27 -24.80
C THR A 355 28.38 -4.20 -25.80
N VAL A 356 29.18 -3.16 -26.00
CA VAL A 356 28.89 -2.14 -27.05
C VAL A 356 28.76 -2.82 -28.41
N GLU A 357 29.53 -3.86 -28.67
CA GLU A 357 29.47 -4.69 -29.88
C GLU A 357 28.18 -5.53 -29.94
N ALA A 358 27.66 -6.02 -28.82
CA ALA A 358 26.39 -6.75 -28.77
C ALA A 358 25.19 -5.80 -28.97
N ILE A 359 25.23 -4.59 -28.39
CA ILE A 359 24.24 -3.53 -28.63
C ILE A 359 24.30 -3.09 -30.09
N ARG A 360 25.50 -2.92 -30.64
CA ARG A 360 25.74 -2.60 -32.06
C ARG A 360 25.19 -3.70 -32.96
N GLY A 361 25.44 -4.97 -32.65
CA GLY A 361 24.90 -6.11 -33.40
C GLY A 361 23.37 -6.21 -33.33
N PHE A 362 22.76 -5.89 -32.19
CA PHE A 362 21.30 -5.88 -32.03
C PHE A 362 20.62 -4.69 -32.71
N VAL A 363 21.19 -3.48 -32.60
CA VAL A 363 20.71 -2.31 -33.34
C VAL A 363 20.92 -2.51 -34.84
N SER A 364 22.03 -3.12 -35.26
CA SER A 364 22.28 -3.53 -36.65
C SER A 364 21.22 -4.50 -37.17
N SER A 365 20.74 -5.43 -36.34
CA SER A 365 19.62 -6.31 -36.72
C SER A 365 18.28 -5.57 -36.89
N LEU A 366 18.11 -4.43 -36.20
CA LEU A 366 16.87 -3.64 -36.20
C LEU A 366 16.92 -2.41 -37.12
N ILE A 367 18.08 -2.00 -37.64
CA ILE A 367 18.26 -0.71 -38.34
C ILE A 367 17.38 -0.56 -39.58
N ASN A 368 17.25 -1.64 -40.36
CA ASN A 368 16.38 -1.67 -41.55
C ASN A 368 14.88 -1.69 -41.21
N HIS A 369 14.52 -1.69 -39.93
CA HIS A 369 13.16 -1.79 -39.41
C HIS A 369 12.85 -0.75 -38.31
N LEU A 370 13.81 0.10 -37.94
CA LEU A 370 13.69 1.05 -36.84
C LEU A 370 12.61 2.12 -37.10
N GLU A 371 12.45 2.55 -38.36
CA GLU A 371 11.40 3.49 -38.79
C GLU A 371 9.98 2.87 -38.78
N ILE A 372 9.88 1.53 -38.77
CA ILE A 372 8.61 0.79 -38.85
C ILE A 372 8.02 0.60 -37.45
N PHE A 373 8.86 0.44 -36.43
CA PHE A 373 8.43 0.21 -35.06
C PHE A 373 8.09 1.53 -34.35
N THR A 374 6.93 1.55 -33.70
CA THR A 374 6.53 2.62 -32.79
C THR A 374 7.40 2.59 -31.53
N SER A 375 7.48 3.73 -30.83
CA SER A 375 8.20 3.82 -29.55
C SER A 375 7.74 2.78 -28.53
N ALA A 376 6.45 2.42 -28.51
CA ALA A 376 5.90 1.39 -27.64
C ALA A 376 6.36 -0.04 -28.01
N GLU A 377 6.44 -0.36 -29.30
CA GLU A 377 6.93 -1.66 -29.77
C GLU A 377 8.42 -1.81 -29.51
N LEU A 378 9.22 -0.77 -29.81
CA LEU A 378 10.64 -0.72 -29.50
C LEU A 378 10.85 -0.92 -27.99
N TYR A 379 10.09 -0.22 -27.16
CA TYR A 379 10.16 -0.35 -25.71
C TYR A 379 9.93 -1.79 -25.23
N ILE A 380 8.93 -2.50 -25.79
CA ILE A 380 8.63 -3.89 -25.43
C ILE A 380 9.70 -4.85 -25.95
N LEU A 381 10.18 -4.67 -27.18
CA LEU A 381 11.27 -5.48 -27.74
C LEU A 381 12.54 -5.34 -26.89
N PHE A 382 12.81 -4.13 -26.38
CA PHE A 382 13.92 -3.86 -25.45
C PHE A 382 13.67 -4.41 -24.04
N GLN A 383 12.42 -4.46 -23.58
CA GLN A 383 12.08 -5.12 -22.32
C GLN A 383 12.32 -6.64 -22.41
N GLN A 384 11.89 -7.28 -23.49
CA GLN A 384 12.00 -8.72 -23.72
C GLN A 384 13.45 -9.17 -23.96
N SER A 385 14.27 -8.34 -24.63
CA SER A 385 15.70 -8.65 -24.85
C SER A 385 16.56 -8.51 -23.59
N GLY A 386 15.99 -8.04 -22.48
CA GLY A 386 16.71 -7.78 -21.23
C GLY A 386 17.68 -6.59 -21.31
N ILE A 387 17.70 -5.83 -22.41
CA ILE A 387 18.62 -4.68 -22.57
C ILE A 387 18.31 -3.56 -21.56
N LEU A 388 17.06 -3.42 -21.13
CA LEU A 388 16.63 -2.49 -20.06
C LEU A 388 17.19 -2.86 -18.67
N GLN A 389 17.72 -4.08 -18.48
CA GLN A 389 18.30 -4.55 -17.21
C GLN A 389 19.80 -4.16 -17.06
N THR A 390 20.39 -3.51 -18.08
CA THR A 390 21.80 -3.07 -18.08
C THR A 390 22.08 -1.88 -17.16
N LYS A 391 23.37 -1.64 -16.84
CA LYS A 391 23.83 -0.49 -16.03
C LYS A 391 23.44 0.86 -16.66
N ALA A 392 23.38 1.92 -15.84
CA ALA A 392 22.77 3.23 -16.09
C ALA A 392 22.82 3.82 -17.53
N LYS A 393 23.92 3.68 -18.28
CA LYS A 393 24.04 4.23 -19.65
C LYS A 393 23.40 3.39 -20.75
N GLY A 394 23.32 2.06 -20.61
CA GLY A 394 22.56 1.21 -21.55
C GLY A 394 21.07 1.57 -21.55
N ARG A 395 20.53 1.92 -20.37
CA ARG A 395 19.16 2.47 -20.25
C ARG A 395 19.01 3.84 -20.88
N GLY A 396 20.00 4.73 -20.73
CA GLY A 396 19.99 6.06 -21.35
C GLY A 396 20.00 5.98 -22.89
N PHE A 397 20.78 5.07 -23.45
CA PHE A 397 20.84 4.80 -24.89
C PHE A 397 19.53 4.20 -25.40
N VAL A 398 19.00 3.18 -24.73
CA VAL A 398 17.71 2.55 -25.10
C VAL A 398 16.56 3.55 -25.00
N LYS A 399 16.57 4.43 -24.00
CA LYS A 399 15.59 5.51 -23.87
C LYS A 399 15.71 6.50 -25.02
N ALA A 400 16.92 6.95 -25.38
CA ALA A 400 17.15 7.87 -26.48
C ALA A 400 16.80 7.28 -27.86
N LEU A 401 17.04 5.97 -28.05
CA LEU A 401 16.67 5.25 -29.26
C LEU A 401 15.15 5.06 -29.36
N ALA A 402 14.47 4.70 -28.26
CA ALA A 402 13.01 4.56 -28.21
C ALA A 402 12.27 5.91 -28.37
N THR A 403 12.92 7.02 -28.03
CA THR A 403 12.40 8.39 -28.23
C THR A 403 12.83 9.02 -29.55
N GLY A 404 13.60 8.33 -30.41
CA GLY A 404 14.04 8.85 -31.72
C GLY A 404 15.05 10.01 -31.66
N ARG A 405 15.79 10.16 -30.55
CA ARG A 405 16.67 11.33 -30.30
C ARG A 405 18.01 11.30 -31.05
N PHE A 406 18.37 10.16 -31.65
CA PHE A 406 19.54 10.04 -32.50
C PHE A 406 19.11 10.10 -33.97
N PRO A 407 19.70 10.99 -34.79
CA PRO A 407 19.52 10.94 -36.24
C PRO A 407 19.87 9.56 -36.77
N ILE A 408 19.10 9.06 -37.75
CA ILE A 408 19.31 7.74 -38.35
C ILE A 408 20.73 7.60 -38.89
N GLU A 409 21.27 8.67 -39.48
CA GLU A 409 22.65 8.76 -39.97
C GLU A 409 23.70 8.51 -38.87
N GLU A 410 23.44 8.93 -37.62
CA GLU A 410 24.32 8.70 -36.48
C GLU A 410 24.19 7.27 -35.93
N ILE A 411 22.99 6.67 -36.04
CA ILE A 411 22.75 5.27 -35.73
C ILE A 411 23.41 4.35 -36.78
N GLU A 412 23.40 4.75 -38.05
CA GLU A 412 24.07 4.06 -39.16
C GLU A 412 25.59 4.10 -38.98
N LYS A 413 26.16 5.27 -38.67
CA LYS A 413 27.59 5.40 -38.31
C LYS A 413 27.96 4.48 -37.14
N PHE A 414 27.12 4.48 -36.09
CA PHE A 414 27.29 3.58 -34.95
C PHE A 414 27.23 2.11 -35.36
N VAL A 415 26.31 1.70 -36.23
CA VAL A 415 26.25 0.30 -36.69
C VAL A 415 27.45 -0.07 -37.57
N ASN A 416 27.93 0.85 -38.40
CA ASN A 416 29.00 0.60 -39.37
C ASN A 416 30.42 0.65 -38.78
N GLY A 417 30.58 0.95 -37.49
CA GLY A 417 31.92 1.05 -36.89
C GLY A 417 32.52 2.45 -36.95
N GLU A 418 31.77 3.44 -37.44
CA GLU A 418 32.24 4.80 -37.66
C GLU A 418 32.03 5.67 -36.41
N SER A 419 32.85 6.72 -36.25
CA SER A 419 32.78 7.64 -35.11
C SER A 419 31.47 8.42 -35.11
N SER A 420 30.57 8.09 -34.18
CA SER A 420 29.24 8.71 -34.06
C SER A 420 29.03 9.44 -32.73
N ILE A 421 28.00 10.29 -32.68
CA ILE A 421 27.49 10.91 -31.45
C ILE A 421 27.02 9.83 -30.46
N VAL A 422 26.53 8.70 -30.98
CA VAL A 422 26.13 7.52 -30.19
C VAL A 422 27.34 6.90 -29.48
N ASP A 423 28.50 6.78 -30.14
CA ASP A 423 29.73 6.27 -29.52
C ASP A 423 30.20 7.18 -28.38
N ARG A 424 30.19 8.51 -28.59
CA ARG A 424 30.57 9.48 -27.55
C ARG A 424 29.63 9.44 -26.35
N PHE A 425 28.32 9.34 -26.58
CA PHE A 425 27.32 9.24 -25.52
C PHE A 425 27.47 7.96 -24.67
N ILE A 426 27.83 6.84 -25.30
CA ILE A 426 28.04 5.55 -24.64
C ILE A 426 29.37 5.53 -23.86
N GLN A 427 30.42 6.18 -24.36
CA GLN A 427 31.78 6.11 -23.81
C GLN A 427 32.09 7.15 -22.71
N ASP A 428 31.57 8.38 -22.79
CA ASP A 428 31.88 9.47 -21.85
C ASP A 428 30.90 9.47 -20.67
N GLN A 429 31.34 9.35 -19.42
CA GLN A 429 30.46 9.21 -18.25
C GLN A 429 29.66 10.48 -17.88
N ASP A 430 30.12 11.68 -18.26
CA ASP A 430 29.56 12.96 -17.80
C ASP A 430 28.65 13.65 -18.85
N LEU A 431 28.56 13.09 -20.06
CA LEU A 431 27.76 13.64 -21.17
C LEU A 431 26.25 13.36 -20.99
N THR A 432 25.42 14.41 -20.95
CA THR A 432 23.94 14.32 -20.98
C THR A 432 23.39 14.50 -22.40
N LEU A 433 22.17 14.01 -22.67
CA LEU A 433 21.52 14.19 -23.98
C LEU A 433 21.26 15.67 -24.29
N GLU A 434 20.96 16.49 -23.28
CA GLU A 434 20.82 17.94 -23.45
C GLU A 434 22.14 18.63 -23.82
N ALA A 435 23.28 18.14 -23.34
CA ALA A 435 24.60 18.66 -23.67
C ALA A 435 25.03 18.32 -25.12
N LEU A 436 24.48 17.24 -25.70
CA LEU A 436 24.72 16.84 -27.09
C LEU A 436 23.95 17.72 -28.08
N GLU A 437 22.71 18.10 -27.75
CA GLU A 437 21.88 19.02 -28.55
C GLU A 437 22.50 20.43 -28.61
N THR A 438 23.11 20.92 -27.52
CA THR A 438 23.80 22.22 -27.49
C THR A 438 25.14 22.23 -28.24
N ASN A 439 25.81 21.09 -28.39
CA ASN A 439 27.13 21.00 -29.02
C ASN A 439 27.08 20.83 -30.54
N ASN A 440 25.95 20.39 -31.11
CA ASN A 440 25.79 20.20 -32.55
C ASN A 440 25.63 21.50 -33.36
N LYS A 441 25.47 22.67 -32.72
CA LYS A 441 25.55 23.96 -33.42
C LYS A 441 27.00 24.42 -33.68
N ASN A 442 28.00 23.70 -33.17
CA ASN A 442 29.40 24.08 -33.27
C ASN A 442 30.27 22.91 -33.78
N HIS A 443 30.20 22.58 -35.08
CA HIS A 443 31.40 22.18 -35.83
C HIS A 443 31.14 22.02 -37.34
N ASN A 444 31.80 22.85 -38.15
CA ASN A 444 32.46 22.43 -39.38
C ASN A 444 33.83 23.15 -39.47
N PRO A 445 34.81 22.66 -40.24
CA PRO A 445 36.11 22.32 -39.68
C PRO A 445 37.25 23.26 -40.09
N GLU A 446 38.29 23.20 -39.25
CA GLU A 446 39.70 23.49 -39.55
C GLU A 446 40.20 24.94 -39.69
N THR A 447 40.94 25.30 -38.63
CA THR A 447 42.26 25.95 -38.62
C THR A 447 42.40 27.47 -38.82
N GLN A 448 43.10 28.04 -37.82
CA GLN A 448 43.85 29.32 -37.79
C GLN A 448 43.09 30.62 -37.45
N LYS A 449 43.32 31.07 -36.20
CA LYS A 449 43.30 32.46 -35.69
C LYS A 449 44.10 33.42 -36.61
N PRO A 450 44.01 34.78 -36.48
CA PRO A 450 43.36 35.58 -35.42
C PRO A 450 42.61 36.87 -35.89
N THR A 451 42.05 37.58 -34.88
CA THR A 451 42.03 39.05 -34.69
C THR A 451 40.93 39.96 -35.28
N THR A 452 40.22 40.59 -34.31
CA THR A 452 39.71 41.99 -34.20
C THR A 452 38.63 42.57 -35.12
N GLU A 453 37.66 43.16 -34.42
CA GLU A 453 36.84 44.36 -34.70
C GLU A 453 35.71 44.31 -35.75
N ASP A 454 34.51 44.50 -35.18
CA ASP A 454 33.36 45.28 -35.63
C ASP A 454 32.58 44.97 -36.93
N GLN A 455 31.29 44.67 -36.67
CA GLN A 455 30.07 45.06 -37.38
C GLN A 455 29.96 44.73 -38.89
N ILE A 456 28.99 43.87 -39.23
CA ILE A 456 27.73 44.27 -39.90
C ILE A 456 26.83 43.02 -40.04
N ASP A 457 25.68 43.14 -39.38
CA ASP A 457 24.32 42.76 -39.81
C ASP A 457 24.16 41.92 -41.10
N GLN A 458 23.59 40.72 -40.96
CA GLN A 458 22.59 40.18 -41.89
C GLN A 458 21.85 39.00 -41.24
N THR A 459 20.58 39.26 -40.93
CA THR A 459 19.48 38.30 -40.70
C THR A 459 19.57 37.05 -41.58
N ILE A 460 19.53 35.88 -40.95
CA ILE A 460 19.00 34.65 -41.56
C ILE A 460 17.81 34.20 -40.71
N ASP A 461 16.72 34.00 -41.43
CA ASP A 461 15.37 33.62 -41.06
C ASP A 461 15.32 32.42 -40.10
N LEU A 462 14.52 32.53 -39.04
CA LEU A 462 14.16 31.43 -38.12
C LEU A 462 12.79 30.85 -38.50
N SER A 463 12.55 30.65 -39.80
CA SER A 463 11.25 30.26 -40.35
C SER A 463 11.14 28.80 -40.78
N GLU A 464 11.94 27.88 -40.24
CA GLU A 464 11.83 26.44 -40.56
C GLU A 464 12.09 25.58 -39.32
N GLU A 465 11.11 25.49 -38.42
CA GLU A 465 10.99 24.36 -37.46
C GLU A 465 9.53 24.24 -36.96
N GLN A 466 8.58 24.50 -37.86
CA GLN A 466 7.15 24.22 -37.68
C GLN A 466 6.66 23.42 -38.88
N ASP A 467 7.12 22.17 -38.99
CA ASP A 467 6.42 21.16 -39.78
C ASP A 467 5.65 20.24 -38.83
N ASP A 468 4.34 20.32 -38.98
CA ASP A 468 3.36 19.43 -38.38
C ASP A 468 3.65 17.96 -38.73
N LEU A 469 3.32 17.10 -37.78
CA LEU A 469 3.31 15.64 -37.86
C LEU A 469 2.49 15.11 -39.05
N ASN A 470 3.08 15.01 -40.23
CA ASN A 470 2.67 14.03 -41.26
C ASN A 470 3.78 12.99 -41.42
N LEU A 471 3.85 12.07 -40.44
CA LEU A 471 4.67 10.86 -40.59
C LEU A 471 4.14 10.05 -41.79
N PRO A 472 4.99 9.58 -42.70
CA PRO A 472 4.56 8.77 -43.84
C PRO A 472 3.80 7.51 -43.37
N ILE A 473 2.72 7.17 -44.07
CA ILE A 473 1.93 5.97 -43.78
C ILE A 473 2.82 4.74 -44.04
N VAL A 474 3.09 3.98 -42.98
CA VAL A 474 3.89 2.75 -43.04
C VAL A 474 3.19 1.73 -43.94
N GLN A 475 3.91 1.21 -44.93
CA GLN A 475 3.37 0.30 -45.94
C GLN A 475 3.08 -1.09 -45.33
N THR A 476 2.03 -1.78 -45.80
CA THR A 476 1.63 -3.10 -45.27
C THR A 476 2.75 -4.13 -45.41
N LYS A 477 3.46 -4.12 -46.54
CA LYS A 477 4.61 -4.99 -46.80
C LYS A 477 5.72 -4.80 -45.77
N GLU A 478 5.95 -3.56 -45.33
CA GLU A 478 7.00 -3.21 -44.36
C GLU A 478 6.61 -3.66 -42.95
N VAL A 479 5.34 -3.47 -42.56
CA VAL A 479 4.80 -3.99 -41.29
C VAL A 479 4.96 -5.51 -41.21
N LEU A 480 4.56 -6.26 -42.24
CA LEU A 480 4.67 -7.72 -42.26
C LEU A 480 6.15 -8.17 -42.21
N LYS A 481 7.04 -7.48 -42.93
CA LYS A 481 8.49 -7.75 -42.90
C LYS A 481 9.12 -7.56 -41.53
N SER A 482 8.64 -6.61 -40.74
CA SER A 482 9.15 -6.39 -39.38
C SER A 482 8.84 -7.53 -38.41
N LEU A 483 7.79 -8.34 -38.68
CA LEU A 483 7.34 -9.44 -37.82
C LEU A 483 8.08 -10.76 -38.05
N ASP A 484 8.74 -10.93 -39.20
CA ASP A 484 9.58 -12.09 -39.50
C ASP A 484 10.93 -12.06 -38.74
N HIS A 485 11.19 -11.02 -37.96
CA HIS A 485 12.43 -10.86 -37.22
C HIS A 485 12.51 -11.81 -36.01
N HIS A 486 13.66 -12.48 -35.83
CA HIS A 486 13.90 -13.48 -34.77
C HIS A 486 13.66 -12.97 -33.33
N ILE A 487 13.69 -11.65 -33.09
CA ILE A 487 13.40 -11.08 -31.75
C ILE A 487 11.91 -11.17 -31.41
N VAL A 488 11.03 -11.05 -32.40
CA VAL A 488 9.57 -11.18 -32.22
C VAL A 488 9.22 -12.63 -31.88
N SER A 489 9.98 -13.61 -32.40
CA SER A 489 9.72 -15.03 -32.17
C SER A 489 10.13 -15.56 -30.80
N THR A 490 10.90 -14.78 -30.04
CA THR A 490 11.36 -15.12 -28.69
C THR A 490 10.61 -14.38 -27.57
N ALA A 491 9.62 -13.54 -27.90
CA ALA A 491 8.88 -12.72 -26.94
C ALA A 491 7.84 -13.55 -26.14
N ASP A 492 7.49 -13.08 -24.93
CA ASP A 492 6.43 -13.69 -24.13
C ASP A 492 5.03 -13.57 -24.78
N ALA A 493 4.08 -14.39 -24.31
CA ALA A 493 2.76 -14.49 -24.93
C ALA A 493 1.96 -13.18 -24.93
N GLU A 494 2.07 -12.33 -23.91
CA GLU A 494 1.35 -11.05 -23.87
C GLU A 494 2.01 -10.00 -24.80
N ALA A 495 3.33 -9.98 -24.86
CA ALA A 495 4.09 -9.13 -25.79
C ALA A 495 3.81 -9.51 -27.24
N VAL A 496 3.73 -10.81 -27.55
CA VAL A 496 3.36 -11.31 -28.88
C VAL A 496 1.94 -10.86 -29.26
N GLU A 497 0.96 -11.02 -28.37
CA GLU A 497 -0.42 -10.57 -28.66
C GLU A 497 -0.52 -9.05 -28.85
N PHE A 498 0.27 -8.26 -28.12
CA PHE A 498 0.38 -6.83 -28.37
C PHE A 498 1.01 -6.52 -29.73
N LEU A 499 2.15 -7.14 -30.07
CA LEU A 499 2.82 -6.91 -31.36
C LEU A 499 1.92 -7.29 -32.55
N ILE A 500 1.15 -8.37 -32.42
CA ILE A 500 0.13 -8.78 -33.39
C ILE A 500 -0.99 -7.73 -33.49
N ALA A 501 -1.53 -7.26 -32.36
CA ALA A 501 -2.59 -6.26 -32.35
C ALA A 501 -2.12 -4.91 -32.93
N SER A 502 -0.91 -4.48 -32.59
CA SER A 502 -0.26 -3.26 -33.09
C SER A 502 0.00 -3.34 -34.59
N ALA A 503 0.55 -4.46 -35.09
CA ALA A 503 0.76 -4.67 -36.50
C ALA A 503 -0.56 -4.65 -37.30
N LYS A 504 -1.61 -5.33 -36.80
CA LYS A 504 -2.96 -5.25 -37.40
C LYS A 504 -3.48 -3.82 -37.43
N ALA A 505 -3.27 -3.05 -36.36
CA ALA A 505 -3.72 -1.64 -36.31
C ALA A 505 -3.01 -0.77 -37.38
N LYS A 506 -1.71 -0.97 -37.62
CA LYS A 506 -0.97 -0.27 -38.69
C LYS A 506 -1.48 -0.64 -40.08
N ILE A 507 -1.70 -1.94 -40.33
CA ILE A 507 -2.23 -2.42 -41.62
C ILE A 507 -3.63 -1.85 -41.85
N TRP A 508 -4.48 -1.81 -40.82
CA TRP A 508 -5.79 -1.16 -40.89
C TRP A 508 -5.69 0.35 -41.16
N LYS A 509 -4.72 1.06 -40.54
CA LYS A 509 -4.47 2.48 -40.82
C LYS A 509 -4.12 2.70 -42.30
N HIS A 510 -3.23 1.89 -42.86
CA HIS A 510 -2.92 1.93 -44.30
C HIS A 510 -4.15 1.59 -45.15
N THR A 511 -4.94 0.59 -44.76
CA THR A 511 -6.15 0.17 -45.49
C THR A 511 -7.24 1.25 -45.51
N PHE A 512 -7.37 2.06 -44.45
CA PHE A 512 -8.31 3.18 -44.44
C PHE A 512 -7.90 4.33 -45.36
N HIS A 513 -6.61 4.46 -45.67
CA HIS A 513 -6.09 5.45 -46.63
C HIS A 513 -6.05 4.93 -48.06
N GLU A 514 -5.39 3.79 -48.27
CA GLU A 514 -5.16 3.17 -49.58
C GLU A 514 -5.52 1.68 -49.55
N GLU A 515 -6.82 1.39 -49.59
CA GLU A 515 -7.36 0.03 -49.49
C GLU A 515 -6.70 -0.93 -50.52
N THR A 516 -6.71 -0.57 -51.81
CA THR A 516 -6.20 -1.45 -52.88
C THR A 516 -4.72 -1.77 -52.72
N THR A 517 -3.91 -0.76 -52.37
CA THR A 517 -2.45 -0.91 -52.17
C THR A 517 -2.18 -1.81 -50.96
N ALA A 518 -2.86 -1.56 -49.83
CA ALA A 518 -2.67 -2.31 -48.60
C ALA A 518 -3.01 -3.79 -48.73
N ILE A 519 -4.13 -4.12 -49.41
CA ILE A 519 -4.57 -5.50 -49.61
C ILE A 519 -3.65 -6.23 -50.60
N THR A 520 -3.29 -5.60 -51.72
CA THR A 520 -2.37 -6.20 -52.71
C THR A 520 -1.03 -6.55 -52.05
N GLN A 521 -0.52 -5.66 -51.19
CA GLN A 521 0.70 -5.91 -50.44
C GLN A 521 0.55 -7.03 -49.41
N ALA A 522 -0.58 -7.11 -48.69
CA ALA A 522 -0.84 -8.19 -47.74
C ALA A 522 -0.93 -9.57 -48.43
N GLU A 523 -1.67 -9.65 -49.53
CA GLU A 523 -1.88 -10.90 -50.29
C GLU A 523 -0.57 -11.41 -50.90
N ALA A 524 0.23 -10.51 -51.50
CA ALA A 524 1.50 -10.81 -52.13
C ALA A 524 2.64 -11.13 -51.15
N TYR A 525 2.47 -10.83 -49.86
CA TYR A 525 3.49 -11.08 -48.84
C TYR A 525 3.57 -12.57 -48.48
N THR A 526 4.78 -13.14 -48.45
CA THR A 526 5.06 -14.50 -47.97
C THR A 526 6.06 -14.39 -46.82
N GLY A 527 5.63 -14.68 -45.59
CA GLY A 527 6.46 -14.66 -44.38
C GLY A 527 6.37 -15.98 -43.61
N ASP A 528 7.16 -16.13 -42.56
CA ASP A 528 7.14 -17.34 -41.71
C ASP A 528 6.69 -16.97 -40.29
N SER A 529 5.97 -17.86 -39.60
CA SER A 529 5.50 -17.70 -38.20
C SER A 529 4.43 -16.60 -37.96
N TYR A 530 4.80 -15.45 -37.39
CA TYR A 530 3.88 -14.42 -36.88
C TYR A 530 3.36 -13.48 -37.97
N ALA A 531 4.16 -13.19 -39.01
CA ALA A 531 3.72 -12.39 -40.14
C ALA A 531 2.54 -13.07 -40.86
N ASP A 532 2.60 -14.38 -41.04
CA ASP A 532 1.52 -15.19 -41.62
C ASP A 532 0.26 -15.21 -40.75
N ARG A 533 0.41 -15.25 -39.41
CA ARG A 533 -0.72 -15.13 -38.48
C ARG A 533 -1.38 -13.75 -38.59
N VAL A 534 -0.59 -12.66 -38.56
CA VAL A 534 -1.11 -11.28 -38.70
C VAL A 534 -1.78 -11.08 -40.05
N LYS A 535 -1.14 -11.52 -41.14
CA LYS A 535 -1.71 -11.50 -42.49
C LYS A 535 -3.05 -12.22 -42.54
N SER A 536 -3.10 -13.47 -42.07
CA SER A 536 -4.30 -14.31 -42.15
C SER A 536 -5.45 -13.73 -41.32
N GLU A 537 -5.18 -13.32 -40.08
CA GLU A 537 -6.18 -12.68 -39.21
C GLU A 537 -6.67 -11.35 -39.79
N PHE A 538 -5.78 -10.52 -40.34
CA PHE A 538 -6.14 -9.25 -40.96
C PHE A 538 -6.99 -9.44 -42.22
N LEU A 539 -6.58 -10.30 -43.16
CA LEU A 539 -7.32 -10.53 -44.40
C LEU A 539 -8.71 -11.12 -44.13
N ASP A 540 -8.82 -12.06 -43.19
CA ASP A 540 -10.11 -12.61 -42.77
C ASP A 540 -11.02 -11.54 -42.13
N GLU A 541 -10.49 -10.69 -41.25
CA GLU A 541 -11.23 -9.56 -40.68
C GLU A 541 -11.65 -8.54 -41.75
N TYR A 542 -10.76 -8.23 -42.69
CA TYR A 542 -11.02 -7.33 -43.82
C TYR A 542 -12.12 -7.87 -44.73
N HIS A 543 -12.06 -9.13 -45.14
CA HIS A 543 -13.08 -9.74 -45.98
C HIS A 543 -14.44 -9.76 -45.27
N ARG A 544 -14.48 -10.10 -43.97
CA ARG A 544 -15.71 -10.03 -43.16
C ARG A 544 -16.27 -8.61 -43.10
N ALA A 545 -15.44 -7.59 -42.94
CA ALA A 545 -15.87 -6.19 -42.94
C ALA A 545 -16.36 -5.72 -44.32
N LYS A 546 -15.64 -6.07 -45.40
CA LYS A 546 -15.96 -5.67 -46.77
C LYS A 546 -17.19 -6.39 -47.34
N GLN A 547 -17.47 -7.60 -46.88
CA GLN A 547 -18.62 -8.41 -47.28
C GLN A 547 -19.78 -8.35 -46.29
N LEU A 548 -19.67 -7.54 -45.22
CA LEU A 548 -20.73 -7.37 -44.23
C LEU A 548 -22.03 -6.92 -44.91
N GLN A 549 -23.06 -7.76 -44.87
CA GLN A 549 -24.36 -7.41 -45.42
C GLN A 549 -24.99 -6.26 -44.62
N ILE A 550 -25.42 -5.21 -45.31
CA ILE A 550 -26.07 -4.08 -44.67
C ILE A 550 -27.45 -4.53 -44.17
N PRO A 551 -27.77 -4.36 -42.88
CA PRO A 551 -29.06 -4.77 -42.33
C PRO A 551 -30.25 -4.11 -43.05
N THR A 552 -31.35 -4.87 -43.20
CA THR A 552 -32.60 -4.35 -43.77
C THR A 552 -33.11 -3.15 -42.98
N GLY A 553 -33.61 -2.12 -43.66
CA GLY A 553 -34.08 -0.86 -43.06
C GLY A 553 -33.04 0.28 -43.01
N TYR A 554 -31.81 0.04 -43.43
CA TYR A 554 -30.77 1.08 -43.47
C TYR A 554 -31.13 2.21 -44.46
N ALA A 555 -31.17 3.46 -43.99
CA ALA A 555 -31.66 4.62 -44.76
C ALA A 555 -30.75 5.86 -44.69
N PHE A 556 -29.53 5.74 -44.15
CA PHE A 556 -28.66 6.90 -43.91
C PHE A 556 -28.31 7.67 -45.19
N GLN A 557 -28.35 9.00 -45.11
CA GLN A 557 -28.07 9.90 -46.24
C GLN A 557 -27.06 10.99 -45.88
N ILE A 558 -26.21 11.34 -46.85
CA ILE A 558 -25.33 12.51 -46.79
C ILE A 558 -25.74 13.45 -47.92
N ASN A 559 -26.09 14.70 -47.59
CA ASN A 559 -26.56 15.69 -48.58
C ASN A 559 -27.74 15.20 -49.45
N GLY A 560 -28.66 14.43 -48.86
CA GLY A 560 -29.85 13.89 -49.55
C GLY A 560 -29.57 12.70 -50.47
N LYS A 561 -28.35 12.15 -50.48
CA LYS A 561 -28.00 10.92 -51.22
C LYS A 561 -27.79 9.75 -50.25
N PRO A 562 -28.28 8.54 -50.56
CA PRO A 562 -27.97 7.34 -49.79
C PRO A 562 -26.46 7.15 -49.66
N ALA A 563 -25.99 6.91 -48.44
CA ALA A 563 -24.57 6.73 -48.13
C ALA A 563 -24.36 5.41 -47.37
N GLU A 564 -23.62 4.49 -47.98
CA GLU A 564 -23.27 3.21 -47.33
C GLU A 564 -22.28 3.40 -46.17
N PRO A 565 -22.29 2.50 -45.16
CA PRO A 565 -21.31 2.55 -44.09
C PRO A 565 -19.88 2.40 -44.62
N ASN A 566 -18.97 3.24 -44.14
CA ASN A 566 -17.56 3.17 -44.50
C ASN A 566 -16.87 1.94 -43.87
N LEU A 567 -15.66 1.64 -44.32
CA LEU A 567 -14.93 0.43 -43.90
C LEU A 567 -14.68 0.38 -42.38
N MET A 568 -14.38 1.51 -41.73
CA MET A 568 -14.19 1.58 -40.28
C MET A 568 -15.49 1.26 -39.53
N GLN A 569 -16.62 1.79 -39.98
CA GLN A 569 -17.93 1.52 -39.38
C GLN A 569 -18.31 0.04 -39.49
N ARG A 570 -18.02 -0.59 -40.63
CA ARG A 570 -18.24 -2.03 -40.87
C ARG A 570 -17.32 -2.88 -40.01
N LEU A 571 -16.04 -2.50 -39.88
CA LEU A 571 -15.07 -3.17 -39.03
C LEU A 571 -15.52 -3.20 -37.56
N ILE A 572 -15.96 -2.06 -37.02
CA ILE A 572 -16.46 -2.00 -35.64
C ILE A 572 -17.67 -2.93 -35.45
N ALA A 573 -18.61 -2.95 -36.39
CA ALA A 573 -19.77 -3.83 -36.32
C ALA A 573 -19.38 -5.32 -36.33
N VAL A 574 -18.39 -5.71 -37.15
CA VAL A 574 -17.80 -7.05 -37.16
C VAL A 574 -17.11 -7.37 -35.83
N ARG A 575 -16.28 -6.46 -35.32
CA ARG A 575 -15.59 -6.67 -34.04
C ARG A 575 -16.54 -6.80 -32.87
N VAL A 576 -17.63 -6.01 -32.83
CA VAL A 576 -18.64 -6.14 -31.78
C VAL A 576 -19.24 -7.54 -31.84
N ARG A 577 -19.71 -7.98 -33.01
CA ARG A 577 -20.27 -9.32 -33.21
C ARG A 577 -19.33 -10.45 -32.75
N ASP A 578 -18.04 -10.31 -33.01
CA ASP A 578 -17.09 -11.41 -32.82
C ASP A 578 -16.43 -11.39 -31.42
N ASN A 579 -16.18 -10.22 -30.82
CA ASN A 579 -15.38 -10.08 -29.60
C ASN A 579 -16.18 -9.73 -28.33
N LYS A 580 -17.50 -9.45 -28.44
CA LYS A 580 -18.44 -9.04 -27.37
C LYS A 580 -18.08 -7.76 -26.58
N ARG A 581 -16.80 -7.49 -26.33
CA ARG A 581 -16.23 -6.35 -25.59
C ARG A 581 -15.28 -5.60 -26.52
N VAL A 582 -15.68 -4.40 -26.93
CA VAL A 582 -14.92 -3.66 -27.95
C VAL A 582 -14.75 -2.20 -27.54
N GLY A 583 -13.55 -1.70 -27.77
CA GLY A 583 -13.22 -0.28 -27.71
C GLY A 583 -13.28 0.41 -29.07
N ASN A 584 -13.92 1.57 -29.15
CA ASN A 584 -13.79 2.48 -30.28
C ASN A 584 -13.22 3.82 -29.82
N TRP A 585 -11.91 3.97 -29.99
CA TRP A 585 -11.11 5.12 -29.54
C TRP A 585 -10.88 6.14 -30.67
N SER A 586 -11.63 6.03 -31.77
CA SER A 586 -11.43 6.83 -32.98
C SER A 586 -11.79 8.31 -32.76
N GLY A 587 -11.14 9.21 -33.49
CA GLY A 587 -11.29 10.66 -33.36
C GLY A 587 -12.71 11.19 -33.60
N THR A 588 -12.95 12.45 -33.28
CA THR A 588 -14.20 13.14 -33.63
C THR A 588 -14.43 13.09 -35.14
N GLY A 589 -15.68 12.88 -35.59
CA GLY A 589 -16.00 12.81 -37.02
C GLY A 589 -15.72 11.46 -37.70
N ALA A 590 -15.03 10.52 -37.05
CA ALA A 590 -14.75 9.19 -37.61
C ALA A 590 -16.01 8.33 -37.88
N GLY A 591 -17.18 8.69 -37.35
CA GLY A 591 -18.43 7.94 -37.53
C GLY A 591 -18.73 6.91 -36.44
N LYS A 592 -18.26 7.13 -35.21
CA LYS A 592 -18.48 6.24 -34.04
C LYS A 592 -19.95 5.93 -33.79
N THR A 593 -20.80 6.95 -33.75
CA THR A 593 -22.25 6.80 -33.53
C THR A 593 -22.88 5.85 -34.55
N LEU A 594 -22.62 6.08 -35.84
CA LEU A 594 -23.14 5.22 -36.91
C LEU A 594 -22.63 3.78 -36.76
N SER A 595 -21.33 3.60 -36.43
CA SER A 595 -20.76 2.26 -36.22
C SER A 595 -21.44 1.47 -35.10
N ALA A 596 -21.81 2.12 -34.00
CA ALA A 596 -22.51 1.48 -32.88
C ALA A 596 -23.97 1.15 -33.25
N VAL A 597 -24.68 2.05 -33.93
CA VAL A 597 -26.05 1.80 -34.42
C VAL A 597 -26.04 0.65 -35.43
N LEU A 598 -25.09 0.62 -36.36
CA LEU A 598 -24.93 -0.50 -37.29
C LEU A 598 -24.65 -1.82 -36.55
N ALA A 599 -23.73 -1.81 -35.58
CA ALA A 599 -23.39 -2.98 -34.78
C ALA A 599 -24.62 -3.57 -34.08
N SER A 600 -25.51 -2.73 -33.53
CA SER A 600 -26.74 -3.20 -32.87
C SER A 600 -27.62 -4.06 -33.78
N ARG A 601 -27.68 -3.75 -35.08
CA ARG A 601 -28.44 -4.53 -36.06
C ARG A 601 -27.69 -5.76 -36.55
N VAL A 602 -26.36 -5.67 -36.68
CA VAL A 602 -25.51 -6.81 -37.06
C VAL A 602 -25.55 -7.94 -36.02
N ILE A 603 -25.63 -7.61 -34.74
CA ILE A 603 -25.77 -8.60 -33.66
C ILE A 603 -27.23 -8.96 -33.35
N ASN A 604 -28.20 -8.40 -34.09
CA ASN A 604 -29.63 -8.58 -33.90
C ASN A 604 -30.13 -8.23 -32.47
N ALA A 605 -29.61 -7.15 -31.87
CA ALA A 605 -29.99 -6.70 -30.55
C ALA A 605 -31.48 -6.26 -30.53
N GLN A 606 -32.28 -6.82 -29.62
CA GLN A 606 -33.68 -6.42 -29.44
C GLN A 606 -33.79 -5.16 -28.58
N LEU A 607 -32.92 -5.03 -27.58
CA LEU A 607 -32.78 -3.82 -26.76
C LEU A 607 -31.32 -3.36 -26.71
N THR A 608 -31.08 -2.15 -27.20
CA THR A 608 -29.80 -1.44 -27.08
C THR A 608 -29.91 -0.31 -26.07
N LEU A 609 -29.10 -0.35 -25.02
CA LEU A 609 -28.96 0.73 -24.04
C LEU A 609 -27.78 1.62 -24.41
N ILE A 610 -28.01 2.93 -24.48
CA ILE A 610 -26.98 3.94 -24.75
C ILE A 610 -26.86 4.84 -23.53
N CYS A 611 -25.68 4.86 -22.91
CA CYS A 611 -25.34 5.79 -21.83
C CYS A 611 -24.46 6.91 -22.41
N CYS A 612 -24.89 8.17 -22.30
CA CYS A 612 -24.17 9.30 -22.90
C CYS A 612 -24.35 10.61 -22.12
N PRO A 613 -23.59 11.68 -22.40
CA PRO A 613 -23.84 13.00 -21.81
C PRO A 613 -25.20 13.58 -22.23
N ASN A 614 -25.86 14.36 -21.36
CA ASN A 614 -27.16 14.95 -21.65
C ASN A 614 -27.18 15.80 -22.95
N SER A 615 -26.06 16.41 -23.32
CA SER A 615 -25.93 17.25 -24.52
C SER A 615 -26.01 16.47 -25.84
N VAL A 616 -25.78 15.16 -25.85
CA VAL A 616 -25.77 14.34 -27.08
C VAL A 616 -26.98 13.41 -27.22
N VAL A 617 -27.90 13.38 -26.23
CA VAL A 617 -29.08 12.51 -26.24
C VAL A 617 -29.95 12.70 -27.49
N GLU A 618 -30.25 13.95 -27.85
CA GLU A 618 -31.04 14.23 -29.07
C GLU A 618 -30.25 13.90 -30.35
N GLY A 619 -28.92 14.09 -30.33
CA GLY A 619 -28.06 13.69 -31.44
C GLY A 619 -28.10 12.19 -31.70
N TRP A 620 -28.07 11.37 -30.64
CA TRP A 620 -28.24 9.92 -30.74
C TRP A 620 -29.61 9.52 -31.27
N LYS A 621 -30.67 10.14 -30.77
CA LYS A 621 -32.04 9.87 -31.23
C LYS A 621 -32.18 10.14 -32.73
N ASN A 622 -31.71 11.30 -33.19
CA ASN A 622 -31.77 11.67 -34.60
C ASN A 622 -30.91 10.71 -35.45
N ALA A 623 -29.67 10.42 -35.02
CA ALA A 623 -28.80 9.50 -35.74
C ALA A 623 -29.41 8.10 -35.89
N ILE A 624 -30.07 7.56 -34.85
CA ILE A 624 -30.74 6.26 -34.93
C ILE A 624 -31.88 6.29 -35.96
N LEU A 625 -32.71 7.34 -35.96
CA LEU A 625 -33.82 7.48 -36.90
C LEU A 625 -33.34 7.74 -38.33
N ASP A 626 -32.25 8.48 -38.50
CA ASP A 626 -31.66 8.74 -39.81
C ASP A 626 -31.07 7.46 -40.42
N ILE A 627 -30.52 6.57 -39.59
CA ILE A 627 -29.95 5.29 -40.04
C ILE A 627 -31.03 4.21 -40.18
N PHE A 628 -31.94 4.08 -39.21
CA PHE A 628 -33.01 3.08 -39.14
C PHE A 628 -34.33 3.72 -38.67
N PRO A 629 -35.13 4.28 -39.60
CA PRO A 629 -36.34 5.06 -39.28
C PRO A 629 -37.43 4.28 -38.54
N GLU A 630 -37.43 2.95 -38.63
CA GLU A 630 -38.41 2.08 -38.00
C GLU A 630 -38.14 1.84 -36.50
N SER A 631 -37.00 2.29 -35.98
CA SER A 631 -36.57 2.04 -34.59
C SER A 631 -37.52 2.65 -33.54
N GLN A 632 -37.79 1.93 -32.45
CA GLN A 632 -38.44 2.52 -31.28
C GLN A 632 -37.39 3.12 -30.34
N ILE A 633 -37.62 4.35 -29.89
CA ILE A 633 -36.65 5.08 -29.05
C ILE A 633 -37.33 5.63 -27.80
N ALA A 634 -36.75 5.34 -26.64
CA ALA A 634 -37.07 5.99 -25.37
C ALA A 634 -35.85 6.77 -24.88
N THR A 635 -36.06 7.95 -24.32
CA THR A 635 -34.98 8.80 -23.79
C THR A 635 -35.24 9.18 -22.35
N LYS A 636 -34.18 9.22 -21.54
CA LYS A 636 -34.19 9.77 -20.15
C LYS A 636 -35.20 9.12 -19.19
N THR A 637 -35.59 7.87 -19.42
CA THR A 637 -36.55 7.11 -18.59
C THR A 637 -36.07 5.67 -18.37
N PHE A 638 -36.16 5.16 -17.14
CA PHE A 638 -35.87 3.76 -16.84
C PHE A 638 -37.08 2.83 -16.96
N THR A 639 -38.27 3.40 -17.19
CA THR A 639 -39.52 2.68 -17.44
C THR A 639 -40.03 3.04 -18.83
N PRO A 640 -39.37 2.58 -19.90
CA PRO A 640 -39.79 2.89 -21.26
C PRO A 640 -41.15 2.26 -21.57
N ASN A 641 -42.05 3.03 -22.18
CA ASN A 641 -43.32 2.52 -22.67
C ASN A 641 -43.24 2.30 -24.18
N TRP A 642 -43.08 1.04 -24.59
CA TRP A 642 -42.95 0.66 -26.00
C TRP A 642 -44.32 0.61 -26.68
N GLN A 643 -44.39 1.11 -27.92
CA GLN A 643 -45.63 1.04 -28.68
C GLN A 643 -45.94 -0.42 -29.04
N LYS A 644 -47.19 -0.87 -28.79
CA LYS A 644 -47.66 -2.20 -29.19
C LYS A 644 -47.60 -2.32 -30.71
N SER A 645 -46.75 -3.21 -31.20
CA SER A 645 -46.55 -3.43 -32.64
C SER A 645 -47.86 -3.88 -33.31
N PRO A 646 -48.27 -3.28 -34.44
CA PRO A 646 -49.45 -3.72 -35.18
C PRO A 646 -49.16 -5.02 -35.95
N SER A 647 -49.45 -6.15 -35.30
CA SER A 647 -49.59 -7.52 -35.86
C SER A 647 -48.34 -8.17 -36.52
N PRO A 648 -48.05 -9.45 -36.23
CA PRO A 648 -46.96 -10.17 -36.88
C PRO A 648 -47.34 -10.50 -38.33
N LEU A 649 -46.62 -9.92 -39.30
CA LEU A 649 -46.65 -10.39 -40.67
C LEU A 649 -46.18 -11.85 -40.71
N ARG A 650 -46.98 -12.71 -41.33
CA ARG A 650 -46.76 -14.16 -41.40
C ARG A 650 -45.43 -14.48 -42.07
N GLY A 651 -44.57 -15.23 -41.37
CA GLY A 651 -43.54 -16.06 -42.00
C GLY A 651 -42.06 -15.69 -41.76
N GLY A 652 -41.70 -15.13 -40.60
CA GLY A 652 -40.30 -14.97 -40.19
C GLY A 652 -40.15 -15.22 -38.69
N VAL A 653 -39.10 -15.95 -38.29
CA VAL A 653 -38.77 -16.28 -36.90
C VAL A 653 -38.63 -14.99 -36.08
N GLY A 654 -39.25 -14.97 -34.89
CA GLY A 654 -39.61 -13.77 -34.14
C GLY A 654 -38.51 -12.73 -33.89
N GLY A 655 -38.87 -11.47 -34.08
CA GLY A 655 -38.16 -10.29 -33.60
C GLY A 655 -39.12 -9.11 -33.57
N GLY A 656 -39.20 -8.41 -32.44
CA GLY A 656 -39.94 -7.15 -32.36
C GLY A 656 -39.21 -6.05 -33.15
N VAL A 657 -39.84 -4.89 -33.29
CA VAL A 657 -39.15 -3.69 -33.80
C VAL A 657 -37.99 -3.36 -32.85
N PRO A 658 -36.73 -3.20 -33.30
CA PRO A 658 -35.60 -2.97 -32.41
C PRO A 658 -35.75 -1.70 -31.57
N ARG A 659 -35.36 -1.81 -30.31
CA ARG A 659 -35.61 -0.80 -29.27
C ARG A 659 -34.31 -0.18 -28.79
N TYR A 660 -34.30 1.15 -28.69
CA TYR A 660 -33.17 1.92 -28.18
C TYR A 660 -33.59 2.69 -26.95
N LEU A 661 -32.85 2.50 -25.85
CA LEU A 661 -33.01 3.28 -24.64
C LEU A 661 -31.79 4.19 -24.47
N ILE A 662 -32.00 5.51 -24.48
CA ILE A 662 -30.92 6.49 -24.36
C ILE A 662 -31.01 7.16 -22.98
N LEU A 663 -30.05 6.88 -22.12
CA LEU A 663 -29.96 7.41 -20.76
C LEU A 663 -28.79 8.39 -20.64
N ASN A 664 -29.06 9.56 -20.06
CA ASN A 664 -28.00 10.50 -19.73
C ASN A 664 -27.33 10.15 -18.39
N TYR A 665 -26.04 10.43 -18.26
CA TYR A 665 -25.26 10.09 -17.06
C TYR A 665 -25.82 10.63 -15.73
N GLU A 666 -26.46 11.80 -15.74
CA GLU A 666 -27.04 12.43 -14.54
C GLU A 666 -28.24 11.65 -13.97
N LYS A 667 -28.87 10.78 -14.78
CA LYS A 667 -29.96 9.90 -14.36
C LYS A 667 -29.49 8.73 -13.49
N PHE A 668 -28.19 8.45 -13.45
CA PHE A 668 -27.58 7.45 -12.57
C PHE A 668 -27.08 8.04 -11.25
N GLN A 669 -27.37 9.30 -10.95
CA GLN A 669 -26.93 9.97 -9.73
C GLN A 669 -28.07 10.40 -8.80
N GLN A 670 -29.32 10.21 -9.23
CA GLN A 670 -30.47 10.58 -8.42
C GLN A 670 -30.60 9.63 -7.22
N PRO A 671 -31.19 10.08 -6.10
CA PRO A 671 -31.47 9.24 -4.95
C PRO A 671 -32.16 7.93 -5.31
N GLU A 672 -33.09 7.96 -6.26
CA GLU A 672 -33.90 6.83 -6.72
C GLU A 672 -33.26 6.04 -7.89
N SER A 673 -32.06 6.43 -8.35
CA SER A 673 -31.37 5.74 -9.44
C SER A 673 -31.18 4.23 -9.22
N PRO A 674 -30.88 3.73 -8.00
CA PRO A 674 -30.81 2.28 -7.76
C PRO A 674 -32.14 1.57 -8.03
N ASP A 675 -33.26 2.09 -7.54
CA ASP A 675 -34.62 1.54 -7.79
C ASP A 675 -34.95 1.50 -9.28
N TRP A 676 -34.59 2.57 -9.99
CA TRP A 676 -34.81 2.67 -11.42
C TRP A 676 -33.97 1.66 -12.21
N VAL A 677 -32.71 1.43 -11.79
CA VAL A 677 -31.84 0.42 -12.39
C VAL A 677 -32.40 -0.98 -12.14
N HIS A 678 -32.85 -1.28 -10.91
CA HIS A 678 -33.53 -2.54 -10.59
C HIS A 678 -34.76 -2.75 -11.47
N THR A 679 -35.64 -1.75 -11.52
CA THR A 679 -36.87 -1.80 -12.33
C THR A 679 -36.55 -2.07 -13.80
N LEU A 680 -35.50 -1.46 -14.35
CA LEU A 680 -35.09 -1.67 -15.73
C LEU A 680 -34.59 -3.11 -15.97
N ILE A 681 -33.71 -3.62 -15.09
CA ILE A 681 -33.17 -4.99 -15.22
C ILE A 681 -34.28 -6.06 -15.04
N ASP A 682 -35.22 -5.83 -14.12
CA ASP A 682 -36.32 -6.76 -13.87
C ASP A 682 -37.36 -6.77 -15.01
N SER A 683 -37.57 -5.62 -15.66
CA SER A 683 -38.58 -5.47 -16.71
C SER A 683 -38.06 -5.72 -18.12
N GLU A 684 -36.76 -5.53 -18.36
CA GLU A 684 -36.15 -5.58 -19.69
C GLU A 684 -34.86 -6.39 -19.69
N GLN A 685 -34.66 -7.20 -20.73
CA GLN A 685 -33.40 -7.88 -20.99
C GLN A 685 -32.57 -7.06 -21.98
N ILE A 686 -31.38 -6.62 -21.58
CA ILE A 686 -30.49 -5.80 -22.41
C ILE A 686 -29.57 -6.71 -23.25
N ASP A 687 -29.46 -6.46 -24.55
CA ASP A 687 -28.60 -7.24 -25.47
C ASP A 687 -27.29 -6.52 -25.79
N PHE A 688 -27.33 -5.19 -25.83
CA PHE A 688 -26.19 -4.36 -26.22
C PHE A 688 -26.13 -3.08 -25.40
N ILE A 689 -24.96 -2.78 -24.82
CA ILE A 689 -24.69 -1.53 -24.10
C ILE A 689 -23.64 -0.72 -24.85
N VAL A 690 -23.98 0.54 -25.11
CA VAL A 690 -23.10 1.56 -25.67
C VAL A 690 -22.78 2.56 -24.56
N ILE A 691 -21.50 2.70 -24.22
CA ILE A 691 -21.02 3.70 -23.28
C ILE A 691 -20.30 4.78 -24.09
N ASP A 692 -21.01 5.86 -24.39
CA ASP A 692 -20.50 6.96 -25.20
C ASP A 692 -19.84 8.03 -24.33
N GLU A 693 -18.74 8.61 -24.83
CA GLU A 693 -17.92 9.55 -24.07
C GLU A 693 -17.59 8.99 -22.67
N ILE A 694 -17.05 7.78 -22.63
CA ILE A 694 -16.84 6.98 -21.40
C ILE A 694 -16.04 7.71 -20.30
N HIS A 695 -15.26 8.73 -20.65
CA HIS A 695 -14.60 9.63 -19.69
C HIS A 695 -15.57 10.48 -18.86
N TYR A 696 -16.78 10.78 -19.34
CA TYR A 696 -17.83 11.50 -18.57
C TYR A 696 -18.53 10.65 -17.51
N THR A 697 -18.24 9.34 -17.44
CA THR A 697 -18.56 8.57 -16.24
C THR A 697 -17.89 9.15 -14.98
N LYS A 698 -16.92 10.06 -15.15
CA LYS A 698 -16.19 10.79 -14.10
C LYS A 698 -16.39 12.31 -14.20
N GLN A 699 -17.11 12.95 -13.27
CA GLN A 699 -17.17 14.42 -13.08
C GLN A 699 -16.24 14.92 -11.95
N ARG A 700 -16.05 16.24 -11.82
CA ARG A 700 -14.91 16.84 -11.07
C ARG A 700 -15.01 16.85 -9.53
N GLN A 701 -16.11 16.40 -8.91
CA GLN A 701 -16.31 16.44 -7.45
C GLN A 701 -16.38 15.01 -6.88
N LEU A 702 -15.47 14.67 -5.96
CA LEU A 702 -15.16 13.31 -5.47
C LEU A 702 -16.33 12.52 -4.84
N GLU A 703 -17.43 13.18 -4.44
CA GLU A 703 -18.56 12.52 -3.77
C GLU A 703 -19.62 11.98 -4.75
N ASP A 704 -20.00 12.74 -5.78
CA ASP A 704 -20.95 12.29 -6.83
C ASP A 704 -20.35 11.25 -7.80
N MET A 705 -19.04 11.01 -7.65
CA MET A 705 -18.15 10.24 -8.51
C MET A 705 -18.22 8.73 -8.32
N SER A 706 -18.43 8.28 -7.08
CA SER A 706 -18.55 6.86 -6.77
C SER A 706 -19.85 6.32 -7.35
N ARG A 707 -20.97 7.01 -7.11
CA ARG A 707 -22.32 6.48 -7.34
C ARG A 707 -22.66 6.25 -8.81
N ARG A 708 -22.29 7.16 -9.72
CA ARG A 708 -22.56 7.01 -11.17
C ARG A 708 -21.81 5.81 -11.75
N LYS A 709 -20.50 5.73 -11.47
CA LYS A 709 -19.64 4.64 -11.94
C LYS A 709 -20.07 3.31 -11.35
N GLU A 710 -20.38 3.30 -10.06
CA GLU A 710 -20.88 2.14 -9.33
C GLU A 710 -22.20 1.64 -9.91
N LEU A 711 -23.18 2.51 -10.14
CA LEU A 711 -24.47 2.11 -10.71
C LEU A 711 -24.39 1.66 -12.17
N ILE A 712 -23.59 2.31 -13.01
CA ILE A 712 -23.36 1.86 -14.39
C ILE A 712 -22.63 0.52 -14.40
N GLY A 713 -21.62 0.35 -13.53
CA GLY A 713 -20.92 -0.92 -13.35
C GLY A 713 -21.85 -2.02 -12.85
N ALA A 714 -22.69 -1.74 -11.86
CA ALA A 714 -23.69 -2.66 -11.33
C ALA A 714 -24.73 -3.04 -12.39
N LEU A 715 -25.17 -2.08 -13.22
CA LEU A 715 -26.06 -2.33 -14.34
C LEU A 715 -25.42 -3.27 -15.37
N ILE A 716 -24.15 -3.05 -15.75
CA ILE A 716 -23.44 -3.91 -16.71
C ILE A 716 -23.28 -5.31 -16.13
N THR A 717 -22.88 -5.44 -14.86
CA THR A 717 -22.72 -6.73 -14.20
C THR A 717 -24.05 -7.48 -14.13
N SER A 718 -25.13 -6.81 -13.69
CA SER A 718 -26.47 -7.40 -13.57
C SER A 718 -27.05 -7.78 -14.95
N ALA A 719 -26.92 -6.92 -15.95
CA ALA A 719 -27.33 -7.21 -17.32
C ALA A 719 -26.55 -8.40 -17.91
N ASN A 720 -25.26 -8.53 -17.58
CA ASN A 720 -24.44 -9.65 -18.04
C ASN A 720 -24.78 -10.98 -17.34
N GLU A 721 -25.27 -10.93 -16.09
CA GLU A 721 -25.81 -12.09 -15.38
C GLU A 721 -27.14 -12.54 -15.97
N GLN A 722 -28.03 -11.61 -16.32
CA GLN A 722 -29.29 -11.89 -17.00
C GLN A 722 -29.08 -12.37 -18.44
N ASN A 723 -28.10 -11.80 -19.15
CA ASN A 723 -27.76 -12.14 -20.53
C ASN A 723 -26.26 -12.41 -20.71
N PRO A 724 -25.81 -13.68 -20.69
CA PRO A 724 -24.40 -14.05 -20.93
C PRO A 724 -23.87 -13.72 -22.34
N ASN A 725 -24.76 -13.38 -23.27
CA ASN A 725 -24.44 -12.91 -24.62
C ASN A 725 -24.52 -11.38 -24.75
N LEU A 726 -24.58 -10.64 -23.64
CA LEU A 726 -24.49 -9.18 -23.64
C LEU A 726 -23.26 -8.71 -24.41
N HIS A 727 -23.44 -7.70 -25.26
CA HIS A 727 -22.35 -6.99 -25.93
C HIS A 727 -22.13 -5.62 -25.28
N VAL A 728 -20.88 -5.16 -25.22
CA VAL A 728 -20.52 -3.84 -24.67
C VAL A 728 -19.53 -3.16 -25.59
N ILE A 729 -19.83 -1.93 -25.98
CA ILE A 729 -18.90 -1.04 -26.67
C ILE A 729 -18.61 0.21 -25.82
N GLY A 730 -17.34 0.47 -25.57
CA GLY A 730 -16.88 1.73 -24.98
C GLY A 730 -16.38 2.67 -26.07
N MET A 731 -16.81 3.93 -26.05
CA MET A 731 -16.42 4.93 -27.06
C MET A 731 -15.87 6.19 -26.42
N SER A 732 -14.80 6.73 -27.01
CA SER A 732 -14.28 8.07 -26.68
C SER A 732 -13.55 8.66 -27.87
N ALA A 733 -13.85 9.93 -28.18
CA ALA A 733 -13.17 10.69 -29.24
C ALA A 733 -11.79 11.20 -28.83
N THR A 734 -11.64 11.44 -27.53
CA THR A 734 -10.41 11.84 -26.87
C THR A 734 -10.26 10.86 -25.72
N PRO A 735 -9.62 9.70 -25.92
CA PRO A 735 -9.08 8.92 -24.81
C PRO A 735 -7.97 9.71 -24.10
N VAL A 736 -8.10 11.03 -23.91
CA VAL A 736 -7.20 11.87 -23.14
C VAL A 736 -7.44 11.52 -21.69
N ILE A 737 -6.82 10.40 -21.32
CA ILE A 737 -6.65 9.88 -19.99
C ILE A 737 -5.95 11.00 -19.21
N ASN A 738 -6.69 11.74 -18.38
CA ASN A 738 -6.13 12.80 -17.55
C ASN A 738 -5.12 12.24 -16.53
N ASN A 739 -5.27 10.96 -16.19
CA ASN A 739 -4.37 10.15 -15.37
C ASN A 739 -4.63 8.66 -15.64
N LEU A 740 -3.66 7.77 -15.38
CA LEU A 740 -3.77 6.34 -15.71
C LEU A 740 -4.97 5.61 -15.04
N GLN A 741 -5.49 6.15 -13.93
CA GLN A 741 -6.73 5.66 -13.30
C GLN A 741 -7.95 5.80 -14.23
N GLU A 742 -7.97 6.80 -15.10
CA GLU A 742 -9.01 6.98 -16.12
C GLU A 742 -8.98 5.84 -17.15
N GLY A 743 -7.82 5.55 -17.75
CA GLY A 743 -7.74 4.47 -18.73
C GLY A 743 -7.92 3.10 -18.11
N LYS A 744 -7.43 2.86 -16.89
CA LYS A 744 -7.74 1.62 -16.14
C LYS A 744 -9.24 1.44 -15.98
N SER A 745 -9.96 2.48 -15.58
CA SER A 745 -11.43 2.41 -15.41
C SER A 745 -12.15 2.18 -16.73
N LEU A 746 -11.69 2.79 -17.81
CA LEU A 746 -12.23 2.56 -19.16
C LEU A 746 -12.08 1.09 -19.58
N VAL A 747 -10.89 0.52 -19.36
CA VAL A 747 -10.62 -0.90 -19.61
C VAL A 747 -11.55 -1.78 -18.77
N GLU A 748 -11.63 -1.54 -17.46
CA GLU A 748 -12.46 -2.33 -16.53
C GLU A 748 -13.96 -2.26 -16.83
N MET A 749 -14.48 -1.09 -17.22
CA MET A 749 -15.90 -0.94 -17.60
C MET A 749 -16.24 -1.68 -18.89
N VAL A 750 -15.34 -1.68 -19.87
CA VAL A 750 -15.54 -2.43 -21.12
C VAL A 750 -15.37 -3.92 -20.90
N THR A 751 -14.38 -4.36 -20.13
CA THR A 751 -14.11 -5.79 -19.95
C THR A 751 -15.00 -6.47 -18.90
N GLY A 752 -15.48 -5.72 -17.90
CA GLY A 752 -16.21 -6.26 -16.75
C GLY A 752 -15.34 -7.05 -15.76
N VAL A 753 -14.01 -6.97 -15.87
CA VAL A 753 -13.05 -7.67 -14.98
C VAL A 753 -12.03 -6.70 -14.40
N ALA A 754 -11.53 -7.00 -13.20
CA ALA A 754 -10.55 -6.16 -12.53
C ALA A 754 -9.18 -6.26 -13.21
N HIS A 755 -8.54 -5.12 -13.45
CA HIS A 755 -7.23 -5.04 -14.08
C HIS A 755 -6.17 -4.57 -13.09
N ASN A 756 -5.88 -5.41 -12.09
CA ASN A 756 -4.95 -5.09 -11.00
C ASN A 756 -3.51 -4.89 -11.46
N GLU A 757 -3.15 -5.45 -12.61
CA GLU A 757 -1.85 -5.27 -13.26
C GLU A 757 -1.62 -3.86 -13.83
N LEU A 758 -2.70 -3.10 -14.07
CA LEU A 758 -2.64 -1.71 -14.50
C LEU A 758 -2.47 -0.82 -13.26
N ASP A 759 -1.23 -0.38 -13.04
CA ASP A 759 -0.87 0.59 -12.00
C ASP A 759 -1.18 2.01 -12.48
N ILE A 760 -1.67 2.84 -11.57
CA ILE A 760 -2.18 4.19 -11.85
C ILE A 760 -1.12 5.28 -11.67
N ARG A 761 0.07 4.93 -11.17
CA ARG A 761 1.20 5.86 -11.03
C ARG A 761 1.69 6.29 -12.42
N PRO A 762 1.83 7.60 -12.70
CA PRO A 762 2.17 8.11 -14.04
C PRO A 762 3.64 7.82 -14.40
N THR A 763 3.91 6.61 -14.87
CA THR A 763 5.24 6.13 -15.27
C THR A 763 5.20 5.61 -16.69
N ILE A 764 6.32 5.71 -17.42
CA ILE A 764 6.43 5.16 -18.79
C ILE A 764 6.02 3.68 -18.82
N PRO A 765 6.53 2.79 -17.93
CA PRO A 765 6.09 1.40 -17.92
C PRO A 765 4.57 1.22 -17.75
N ASN A 766 3.94 2.00 -16.86
CA ASN A 766 2.50 1.90 -16.62
C ASN A 766 1.68 2.48 -17.77
N CYS A 767 2.14 3.57 -18.39
CA CYS A 767 1.57 4.11 -19.63
C CYS A 767 1.61 3.06 -20.74
N MET A 768 2.77 2.41 -20.94
CA MET A 768 2.92 1.38 -21.97
C MET A 768 2.02 0.16 -21.72
N LYS A 769 1.89 -0.31 -20.47
CA LYS A 769 0.95 -1.40 -20.12
C LYS A 769 -0.51 -1.03 -20.41
N LEU A 770 -0.90 0.21 -20.11
CA LEU A 770 -2.25 0.69 -20.39
C LEU A 770 -2.49 0.82 -21.90
N HIS A 771 -1.52 1.35 -22.64
CA HIS A 771 -1.55 1.44 -24.10
C HIS A 771 -1.70 0.05 -24.74
N GLN A 772 -0.88 -0.92 -24.31
CA GLN A 772 -0.97 -2.31 -24.76
C GLN A 772 -2.42 -2.82 -24.62
N ARG A 773 -3.04 -2.58 -23.46
CA ARG A 773 -4.40 -3.04 -23.21
C ARG A 773 -5.45 -2.34 -24.08
N LEU A 774 -5.31 -1.04 -24.32
CA LEU A 774 -6.22 -0.28 -25.17
C LEU A 774 -6.15 -0.72 -26.64
N VAL A 775 -4.94 -1.01 -27.14
CA VAL A 775 -4.71 -1.53 -28.50
C VAL A 775 -5.29 -2.93 -28.67
N THR A 776 -5.13 -3.82 -27.68
CA THR A 776 -5.72 -5.16 -27.74
C THR A 776 -7.26 -5.14 -27.67
N LEU A 777 -7.86 -4.18 -26.98
CA LEU A 777 -9.32 -4.11 -26.79
C LEU A 777 -10.10 -3.41 -27.90
N GLY A 778 -9.45 -2.62 -28.76
CA GLY A 778 -10.17 -1.72 -29.65
C GLY A 778 -9.37 -1.24 -30.84
N ILE A 779 -9.94 -0.27 -31.56
CA ILE A 779 -9.26 0.43 -32.66
C ILE A 779 -9.29 1.93 -32.43
N ARG A 780 -8.25 2.60 -32.91
CA ARG A 780 -8.14 4.04 -32.97
C ARG A 780 -7.86 4.46 -34.40
N TRP A 781 -8.79 5.17 -35.01
CA TRP A 781 -8.59 5.86 -36.29
C TRP A 781 -8.78 7.37 -36.12
N MET A 782 -7.79 8.16 -36.56
CA MET A 782 -7.89 9.61 -36.62
C MET A 782 -7.95 9.99 -38.10
N PRO A 783 -9.06 10.54 -38.60
CA PRO A 783 -9.13 11.02 -39.97
C PRO A 783 -8.12 12.15 -40.17
N GLU A 784 -7.28 12.07 -41.20
CA GLU A 784 -6.46 13.20 -41.63
C GLU A 784 -7.38 14.25 -42.26
N TYR A 785 -7.28 15.49 -41.78
CA TYR A 785 -7.99 16.61 -42.37
C TYR A 785 -7.01 17.33 -43.30
N ASN A 786 -7.37 17.53 -44.57
CA ASN A 786 -6.63 18.41 -45.48
C ASN A 786 -6.85 19.88 -45.07
N LEU A 787 -6.37 20.26 -43.88
CA LEU A 787 -6.58 21.56 -43.23
C LEU A 787 -5.29 21.95 -42.49
N GLU A 788 -4.75 23.13 -42.77
CA GLU A 788 -3.64 23.72 -42.02
C GLU A 788 -4.10 24.17 -40.63
N TYR A 789 -3.36 23.83 -39.58
CA TYR A 789 -3.63 24.27 -38.21
C TYR A 789 -2.47 25.07 -37.65
N GLU A 790 -2.75 26.28 -37.16
CA GLU A 790 -1.73 27.14 -36.57
C GLU A 790 -2.08 27.46 -35.11
N GLN A 791 -1.18 27.15 -34.18
CA GLN A 791 -1.28 27.56 -32.78
C GLN A 791 -0.25 28.64 -32.46
N ILE A 792 -0.72 29.84 -32.11
CA ILE A 792 0.13 30.98 -31.78
C ILE A 792 0.05 31.28 -30.29
N GLU A 793 1.19 31.15 -29.61
CA GLU A 793 1.36 31.55 -28.20
C GLU A 793 1.99 32.95 -28.15
N ILE A 794 1.24 33.94 -27.66
CA ILE A 794 1.70 35.34 -27.60
C ILE A 794 2.05 35.69 -26.16
N PRO A 795 3.33 35.99 -25.83
CA PRO A 795 3.72 36.39 -24.48
C PRO A 795 3.17 37.78 -24.15
N VAL A 796 2.60 37.95 -22.96
CA VAL A 796 2.00 39.19 -22.46
C VAL A 796 2.65 39.57 -21.14
N ASP A 797 3.39 40.67 -21.10
CA ASP A 797 3.95 41.18 -19.85
C ASP A 797 2.82 41.72 -18.95
N CYS A 798 2.73 41.20 -17.74
CA CYS A 798 1.77 41.64 -16.71
C CYS A 798 2.43 42.31 -15.50
N GLY A 799 3.68 42.78 -15.65
CA GLY A 799 4.44 43.49 -14.61
C GLY A 799 3.67 44.63 -13.95
N ASP A 800 2.97 45.47 -14.73
CA ASP A 800 2.15 46.58 -14.22
C ASP A 800 0.99 46.13 -13.31
N TYR A 801 0.62 44.85 -13.37
CA TYR A 801 -0.46 44.27 -12.58
C TYR A 801 0.07 43.47 -11.37
N ILE A 802 1.39 43.35 -11.19
CA ILE A 802 1.99 42.45 -10.19
C ILE A 802 1.60 42.83 -8.75
N ASP A 803 1.48 44.12 -8.45
CA ASP A 803 1.09 44.58 -7.12
C ASP A 803 -0.38 44.27 -6.81
N ARG A 804 -1.24 44.32 -7.84
CA ARG A 804 -2.64 43.88 -7.73
C ARG A 804 -2.74 42.36 -7.55
N ILE A 805 -1.87 41.60 -8.22
CA ILE A 805 -1.77 40.14 -8.06
C ILE A 805 -1.29 39.80 -6.64
N ARG A 806 -0.25 40.49 -6.13
CA ARG A 806 0.26 40.30 -4.76
C ARG A 806 -0.78 40.65 -3.69
N ALA A 807 -1.60 41.67 -3.93
CA ALA A 807 -2.65 42.09 -3.01
C ALA A 807 -3.74 41.03 -2.77
N LEU A 808 -3.87 40.01 -3.64
CA LEU A 808 -4.80 38.89 -3.45
C LEU A 808 -4.40 37.98 -2.26
N GLY A 809 -3.12 37.98 -1.86
CA GLY A 809 -2.61 37.19 -0.73
C GLY A 809 -2.82 35.67 -0.86
N LYS A 810 -2.76 34.93 0.26
CA LYS A 810 -2.95 33.47 0.30
C LYS A 810 -4.40 32.99 0.13
N ASN A 811 -5.38 33.92 0.17
CA ASN A 811 -6.81 33.60 0.15
C ASN A 811 -7.50 33.98 -1.19
N GLY A 812 -6.75 34.50 -2.17
CA GLY A 812 -7.30 34.89 -3.47
C GLY A 812 -7.80 33.70 -4.29
N THR A 813 -8.94 33.86 -4.95
CA THR A 813 -9.53 32.81 -5.81
C THR A 813 -8.92 32.83 -7.22
N PRO A 814 -8.86 31.68 -7.94
CA PRO A 814 -8.43 31.64 -9.33
C PRO A 814 -9.24 32.57 -10.27
N LEU A 815 -10.52 32.80 -9.95
CA LEU A 815 -11.38 33.71 -10.71
C LEU A 815 -10.93 35.17 -10.59
N GLU A 816 -10.58 35.62 -9.38
CA GLU A 816 -10.09 36.98 -9.13
C GLU A 816 -8.74 37.23 -9.80
N LEU A 817 -7.84 36.24 -9.75
CA LEU A 817 -6.58 36.28 -10.49
C LEU A 817 -6.81 36.39 -12.00
N GLU A 818 -7.67 35.55 -12.57
CA GLU A 818 -7.94 35.55 -14.02
C GLU A 818 -8.68 36.81 -14.50
N LYS A 819 -9.43 37.50 -13.64
CA LYS A 819 -9.96 38.84 -13.95
C LYS A 819 -8.84 39.86 -14.17
N ILE A 820 -7.82 39.87 -13.28
CA ILE A 820 -6.66 40.76 -13.41
C ILE A 820 -5.86 40.41 -14.67
N LEU A 821 -5.58 39.11 -14.88
CA LEU A 821 -4.81 38.67 -16.04
C LEU A 821 -5.56 38.89 -17.36
N THR A 822 -6.89 38.74 -17.39
CA THR A 822 -7.70 39.09 -18.57
C THR A 822 -7.54 40.57 -18.95
N GLN A 823 -7.44 41.48 -17.98
CA GLN A 823 -7.18 42.90 -18.26
C GLN A 823 -5.82 43.10 -18.95
N ALA A 824 -4.79 42.37 -18.51
CA ALA A 824 -3.48 42.39 -19.16
C ALA A 824 -3.52 41.79 -20.59
N ARG A 825 -4.30 40.73 -20.82
CA ARG A 825 -4.46 40.09 -22.15
C ARG A 825 -5.31 40.91 -23.13
N LEU A 826 -6.17 41.78 -22.64
CA LEU A 826 -7.20 42.48 -23.42
C LEU A 826 -6.65 43.24 -24.65
N PRO A 827 -5.52 43.98 -24.57
CA PRO A 827 -4.95 44.65 -25.74
C PRO A 827 -4.56 43.67 -26.85
N VAL A 828 -3.96 42.53 -26.49
CA VAL A 828 -3.57 41.48 -27.45
C VAL A 828 -4.79 40.80 -28.03
N ILE A 829 -5.81 40.51 -27.21
CA ILE A 829 -7.08 39.95 -27.70
C ILE A 829 -7.70 40.87 -28.74
N ARG A 830 -7.80 42.18 -28.46
CA ARG A 830 -8.41 43.17 -29.37
C ARG A 830 -7.69 43.24 -30.73
N GLN A 831 -6.36 43.12 -30.74
CA GLN A 831 -5.56 43.11 -31.97
C GLN A 831 -5.79 41.87 -32.85
N GLN A 832 -6.28 40.77 -32.28
CA GLN A 832 -6.44 39.49 -32.99
C GLN A 832 -7.88 39.23 -33.45
N ILE A 833 -8.85 40.11 -33.13
CA ILE A 833 -10.26 39.89 -33.50
C ILE A 833 -10.47 40.14 -34.99
N GLN A 834 -11.19 39.20 -35.63
CA GLN A 834 -11.74 39.32 -36.97
C GLN A 834 -13.21 38.87 -37.00
N PRO A 835 -13.99 39.16 -38.06
CA PRO A 835 -15.33 38.63 -38.20
C PRO A 835 -15.33 37.10 -38.05
N LYS A 836 -16.31 36.57 -37.33
CA LYS A 836 -16.45 35.14 -37.02
C LYS A 836 -15.37 34.54 -36.13
N THR A 837 -14.90 35.31 -35.16
CA THR A 837 -13.98 34.81 -34.12
C THR A 837 -14.75 34.18 -32.97
N LEU A 838 -14.29 33.00 -32.52
CA LEU A 838 -14.71 32.40 -31.27
C LEU A 838 -13.71 32.75 -30.16
N ILE A 839 -14.18 33.27 -29.02
CA ILE A 839 -13.38 33.48 -27.82
C ILE A 839 -13.80 32.47 -26.76
N TYR A 840 -12.85 31.71 -26.24
CA TYR A 840 -13.09 30.81 -25.12
C TYR A 840 -12.57 31.41 -23.81
N THR A 841 -13.40 31.36 -22.78
CA THR A 841 -12.99 31.66 -21.41
C THR A 841 -13.54 30.61 -20.46
N HIS A 842 -12.64 29.89 -19.78
CA HIS A 842 -13.04 28.86 -18.82
C HIS A 842 -13.86 29.46 -17.66
N TYR A 843 -13.45 30.64 -17.17
CA TYR A 843 -14.17 31.41 -16.17
C TYR A 843 -15.00 32.53 -16.81
N ILE A 844 -16.26 32.62 -16.42
CA ILE A 844 -17.21 33.53 -17.06
C ILE A 844 -17.45 34.76 -16.18
N GLN A 845 -17.78 34.56 -14.91
CA GLN A 845 -18.34 35.57 -14.02
C GLN A 845 -17.49 36.85 -13.94
N GLY A 846 -17.94 37.90 -14.65
CA GLY A 846 -17.29 39.21 -14.71
C GLY A 846 -16.23 39.35 -15.81
N ILE A 847 -15.65 38.25 -16.28
CA ILE A 847 -14.72 38.22 -17.42
C ILE A 847 -15.47 38.41 -18.74
N ASP A 848 -16.63 37.77 -18.87
CA ASP A 848 -17.57 37.91 -19.98
C ASP A 848 -17.97 39.37 -20.25
N SER A 849 -18.31 40.12 -19.19
CA SER A 849 -18.66 41.54 -19.28
C SER A 849 -17.46 42.41 -19.65
N LEU A 850 -16.26 42.11 -19.12
CA LEU A 850 -15.02 42.80 -19.47
C LEU A 850 -14.70 42.65 -20.96
N LEU A 851 -14.77 41.42 -21.47
CA LEU A 851 -14.54 41.12 -22.89
C LEU A 851 -15.60 41.77 -23.78
N LYS A 852 -16.89 41.59 -23.46
CA LYS A 852 -17.98 42.15 -24.26
C LYS A 852 -17.90 43.68 -24.35
N ASN A 853 -17.77 44.38 -23.22
CA ASN A 853 -17.75 45.84 -23.20
C ASN A 853 -16.56 46.39 -24.01
N ALA A 854 -15.39 45.76 -23.91
CA ALA A 854 -14.20 46.18 -24.64
C ALA A 854 -14.35 45.99 -26.17
N LEU A 855 -14.95 44.87 -26.59
CA LEU A 855 -15.14 44.55 -28.00
C LEU A 855 -16.30 45.34 -28.63
N GLU A 856 -17.38 45.59 -27.89
CA GLU A 856 -18.48 46.45 -28.35
C GLU A 856 -18.03 47.92 -28.46
N ALA A 857 -17.12 48.38 -27.58
CA ALA A 857 -16.50 49.70 -27.70
C ALA A 857 -15.65 49.84 -28.98
N ASP A 858 -15.11 48.73 -29.50
CA ASP A 858 -14.42 48.65 -30.79
C ASP A 858 -15.37 48.48 -31.99
N GLY A 859 -16.69 48.42 -31.74
CA GLY A 859 -17.71 48.29 -32.77
C GLY A 859 -18.06 46.86 -33.18
N TRP A 860 -17.57 45.83 -32.49
CA TRP A 860 -17.90 44.44 -32.79
C TRP A 860 -19.28 44.03 -32.26
N ARG A 861 -20.02 43.24 -33.04
CA ARG A 861 -21.27 42.62 -32.55
C ARG A 861 -20.94 41.33 -31.81
N VAL A 862 -21.12 41.33 -30.49
CA VAL A 862 -20.72 40.22 -29.61
C VAL A 862 -21.94 39.44 -29.11
N GLY A 863 -21.85 38.12 -29.08
CA GLY A 863 -22.87 37.24 -28.49
C GLY A 863 -22.26 36.19 -27.56
N PHE A 864 -23.10 35.54 -26.75
CA PHE A 864 -22.67 34.54 -25.78
C PHE A 864 -23.12 33.12 -26.14
N TYR A 865 -22.29 32.16 -25.75
CA TYR A 865 -22.63 30.74 -25.67
C TYR A 865 -22.03 30.14 -24.39
N THR A 866 -22.73 30.36 -23.29
CA THR A 866 -22.35 29.92 -21.94
C THR A 866 -23.35 28.88 -21.42
N GLY A 867 -23.16 28.44 -20.16
CA GLY A 867 -24.15 27.58 -19.50
C GLY A 867 -25.51 28.24 -19.39
N ASP A 868 -25.51 29.54 -19.10
CA ASP A 868 -26.72 30.33 -18.79
C ASP A 868 -27.29 31.08 -20.01
N ASP A 869 -26.45 31.46 -20.98
CA ASP A 869 -26.86 32.21 -22.18
C ASP A 869 -26.33 31.56 -23.46
N LYS A 870 -27.25 30.97 -24.25
CA LYS A 870 -26.97 30.33 -25.55
C LYS A 870 -27.54 31.11 -26.74
N SER A 871 -28.08 32.31 -26.49
CA SER A 871 -28.83 33.08 -27.49
C SER A 871 -27.95 33.59 -28.64
N GLY A 872 -26.64 33.70 -28.45
CA GLY A 872 -25.71 34.21 -29.45
C GLY A 872 -25.40 33.25 -30.60
N LEU A 873 -25.49 31.93 -30.40
CA LEU A 873 -25.08 30.94 -31.41
C LEU A 873 -25.88 31.03 -32.72
N PRO A 874 -27.23 31.09 -32.72
CA PRO A 874 -27.99 31.22 -33.97
C PRO A 874 -27.64 32.50 -34.76
N GLY A 875 -27.39 33.61 -34.07
CA GLY A 875 -26.97 34.86 -34.70
C GLY A 875 -25.56 34.79 -35.26
N PHE A 876 -24.66 34.08 -34.58
CA PHE A 876 -23.29 33.85 -35.04
C PHE A 876 -23.26 33.00 -36.32
N LEU A 877 -23.99 31.86 -36.34
CA LEU A 877 -24.11 30.99 -37.52
C LEU A 877 -24.74 31.70 -38.73
N LYS A 878 -25.68 32.63 -38.49
CA LYS A 878 -26.40 33.36 -39.56
C LYS A 878 -25.74 34.66 -40.02
N GLY A 879 -24.51 34.97 -39.59
CA GLY A 879 -23.85 36.21 -40.04
C GLY A 879 -24.14 37.48 -39.20
N LYS A 880 -25.04 37.42 -38.20
CA LYS A 880 -25.51 38.61 -37.45
C LYS A 880 -24.65 39.00 -36.25
N ILE A 881 -23.87 38.07 -35.71
CA ILE A 881 -22.89 38.29 -34.64
C ILE A 881 -21.49 38.03 -35.19
N ASP A 882 -20.54 38.90 -34.86
CA ASP A 882 -19.16 38.84 -35.35
C ASP A 882 -18.26 38.05 -34.41
N VAL A 883 -18.47 38.17 -33.10
CA VAL A 883 -17.67 37.47 -32.08
C VAL A 883 -18.58 36.68 -31.15
N LEU A 884 -18.28 35.39 -30.99
CA LEU A 884 -18.97 34.55 -30.01
C LEU A 884 -18.06 34.34 -28.80
N ILE A 885 -18.53 34.64 -27.60
CA ILE A 885 -17.83 34.34 -26.35
C ILE A 885 -18.43 33.06 -25.75
N GLY A 886 -17.63 32.00 -25.72
CA GLY A 886 -18.01 30.69 -25.23
C GLY A 886 -17.32 30.32 -23.92
N SER A 887 -18.02 29.55 -23.08
CA SER A 887 -17.43 28.90 -21.90
C SER A 887 -17.19 27.41 -22.11
N SER A 888 -16.94 26.65 -21.04
CA SER A 888 -16.88 25.17 -21.08
C SER A 888 -18.07 24.52 -21.80
N ALA A 889 -19.25 25.16 -21.79
CA ALA A 889 -20.43 24.70 -22.51
C ALA A 889 -20.20 24.53 -24.03
N ILE A 890 -19.32 25.34 -24.63
CA ILE A 890 -19.04 25.27 -26.07
C ILE A 890 -18.17 24.05 -26.44
N GLY A 891 -17.49 23.46 -25.45
CA GLY A 891 -16.69 22.27 -25.62
C GLY A 891 -17.52 21.02 -25.95
N THR A 892 -18.85 21.04 -25.80
CA THR A 892 -19.73 19.87 -25.98
C THR A 892 -20.95 20.15 -26.87
N GLY A 893 -21.29 19.23 -27.78
CA GLY A 893 -22.60 19.18 -28.43
C GLY A 893 -22.97 20.32 -29.40
N VAL A 894 -22.04 21.18 -29.81
CA VAL A 894 -22.30 22.26 -30.79
C VAL A 894 -21.86 21.84 -32.19
N ASP A 895 -22.78 21.91 -33.15
CA ASP A 895 -22.53 21.67 -34.57
C ASP A 895 -22.74 22.94 -35.42
N GLY A 896 -22.11 23.01 -36.60
CA GLY A 896 -22.19 24.12 -37.54
C GLY A 896 -21.11 25.21 -37.41
N LEU A 897 -20.33 25.23 -36.32
CA LEU A 897 -19.23 26.20 -36.14
C LEU A 897 -18.15 26.07 -37.22
N GLN A 898 -17.88 24.86 -37.68
CA GLN A 898 -16.94 24.53 -38.75
C GLN A 898 -17.32 25.16 -40.10
N HIS A 899 -18.57 25.57 -40.30
CA HIS A 899 -18.99 26.21 -41.56
C HIS A 899 -18.80 27.73 -41.56
N VAL A 900 -18.55 28.33 -40.40
CA VAL A 900 -18.55 29.78 -40.23
C VAL A 900 -17.34 30.34 -39.52
N CYS A 901 -16.62 29.53 -38.74
CA CYS A 901 -15.56 29.97 -37.83
C CYS A 901 -14.26 29.18 -38.10
N ASN A 902 -13.17 29.89 -38.33
CA ASN A 902 -11.82 29.34 -38.50
C ASN A 902 -10.81 29.90 -37.49
N GLN A 903 -11.23 30.79 -36.57
CA GLN A 903 -10.34 31.37 -35.56
C GLN A 903 -10.90 31.21 -34.15
N LEU A 904 -10.05 30.72 -33.24
CA LEU A 904 -10.31 30.59 -31.80
C LEU A 904 -9.27 31.36 -31.00
N ILE A 905 -9.72 32.20 -30.06
CA ILE A 905 -8.88 32.88 -29.08
C ILE A 905 -9.15 32.29 -27.69
N ILE A 906 -8.11 31.84 -26.99
CA ILE A 906 -8.23 31.31 -25.63
C ILE A 906 -7.85 32.40 -24.64
N ASN A 907 -8.84 33.09 -24.06
CA ASN A 907 -8.58 34.08 -23.00
C ASN A 907 -8.16 33.41 -21.68
N VAL A 908 -8.90 32.39 -21.24
CA VAL A 908 -8.58 31.60 -20.04
C VAL A 908 -8.52 30.14 -20.42
N LEU A 909 -7.34 29.54 -20.24
CA LEU A 909 -7.09 28.14 -20.53
C LEU A 909 -8.02 27.20 -19.76
N PRO A 910 -8.45 26.08 -20.35
CA PRO A 910 -9.14 25.01 -19.63
C PRO A 910 -8.22 24.36 -18.57
N TRP A 911 -8.79 23.53 -17.69
CA TRP A 911 -8.01 22.83 -16.64
C TRP A 911 -7.42 21.50 -17.09
N THR A 912 -7.97 20.93 -18.16
CA THR A 912 -7.59 19.62 -18.68
C THR A 912 -7.24 19.69 -20.16
N HIS A 913 -6.31 18.81 -20.58
CA HIS A 913 -5.94 18.71 -21.98
C HIS A 913 -7.11 18.19 -22.83
N ALA A 914 -7.97 17.34 -22.26
CA ALA A 914 -9.18 16.86 -22.93
C ALA A 914 -10.13 18.00 -23.34
N GLU A 915 -10.37 18.97 -22.44
CA GLU A 915 -11.18 20.16 -22.76
C GLU A 915 -10.52 21.02 -23.84
N PHE A 916 -9.19 21.11 -23.83
CA PHE A 916 -8.41 21.83 -24.83
C PHE A 916 -8.56 21.21 -26.24
N GLU A 917 -8.40 19.88 -26.36
CA GLU A 917 -8.60 19.15 -27.62
C GLU A 917 -10.05 19.17 -28.09
N GLN A 918 -11.03 19.05 -27.17
CA GLN A 918 -12.45 19.19 -27.51
C GLN A 918 -12.78 20.58 -28.07
N LEU A 919 -12.16 21.63 -27.52
CA LEU A 919 -12.31 22.99 -28.01
C LEU A 919 -11.66 23.17 -29.38
N LYS A 920 -10.44 22.64 -29.58
CA LYS A 920 -9.76 22.60 -30.89
C LYS A 920 -10.64 21.91 -31.94
N GLY A 921 -11.20 20.75 -31.61
CA GLY A 921 -12.06 19.95 -32.48
C GLY A 921 -13.39 20.61 -32.86
N ARG A 922 -13.78 21.74 -32.27
CA ARG A 922 -14.98 22.50 -32.69
C ARG A 922 -14.79 23.19 -34.03
N ILE A 923 -13.56 23.63 -34.30
CA ILE A 923 -13.20 24.35 -35.53
C ILE A 923 -12.23 23.54 -36.41
N TYR A 924 -11.45 22.63 -35.83
CA TYR A 924 -10.54 21.75 -36.57
C TYR A 924 -11.13 20.33 -36.70
N ARG A 925 -11.94 20.12 -37.73
CA ARG A 925 -12.62 18.83 -38.02
C ARG A 925 -13.12 18.74 -39.45
N GLN A 926 -13.54 17.54 -39.86
CA GLN A 926 -14.15 17.28 -41.16
C GLN A 926 -15.41 18.15 -41.38
N GLY A 927 -15.54 18.75 -42.57
CA GLY A 927 -16.61 19.68 -42.92
C GLY A 927 -16.28 21.16 -42.64
N GLN A 928 -15.06 21.46 -42.17
CA GLN A 928 -14.53 22.82 -42.14
C GLN A 928 -14.41 23.37 -43.58
N VAL A 929 -14.85 24.61 -43.77
CA VAL A 929 -14.93 25.26 -45.10
C VAL A 929 -13.66 26.05 -45.42
N SER A 930 -12.91 26.47 -44.40
CA SER A 930 -11.63 27.17 -44.53
C SER A 930 -10.46 26.19 -44.55
N ASP A 931 -9.52 26.34 -45.48
CA ASP A 931 -8.33 25.48 -45.58
C ASP A 931 -7.33 25.67 -44.43
N ARG A 932 -7.46 26.78 -43.68
CA ARG A 932 -6.62 27.10 -42.52
C ARG A 932 -7.46 27.43 -41.29
N VAL A 933 -7.00 26.95 -40.13
CA VAL A 933 -7.61 27.15 -38.82
C VAL A 933 -6.57 27.70 -37.84
N LYS A 934 -6.90 28.79 -37.14
CA LYS A 934 -5.98 29.51 -36.26
C LYS A 934 -6.44 29.50 -34.80
N MET A 935 -5.54 29.14 -33.88
CA MET A 935 -5.74 29.23 -32.43
C MET A 935 -4.74 30.21 -31.82
N VAL A 936 -5.23 31.22 -31.09
CA VAL A 936 -4.39 32.23 -30.45
C VAL A 936 -4.50 32.13 -28.94
N ILE A 937 -3.35 32.10 -28.25
CA ILE A 937 -3.24 31.92 -26.79
C ILE A 937 -2.34 33.02 -26.21
N PRO A 938 -2.91 34.08 -25.60
CA PRO A 938 -2.14 35.10 -24.90
C PRO A 938 -1.66 34.60 -23.51
N LEU A 939 -0.35 34.39 -23.35
CA LEU A 939 0.26 33.86 -22.12
C LEU A 939 0.89 34.97 -21.28
N THR A 940 0.37 35.21 -20.08
CA THR A 940 0.88 36.30 -19.22
C THR A 940 2.10 35.88 -18.41
N PHE A 941 3.17 36.69 -18.40
CA PHE A 941 4.37 36.51 -17.58
C PHE A 941 4.76 37.81 -16.85
N ALA A 942 5.60 37.72 -15.83
CA ALA A 942 6.22 38.86 -15.16
C ALA A 942 7.61 38.49 -14.62
N THR A 943 8.55 39.42 -14.62
CA THR A 943 9.86 39.25 -13.98
C THR A 943 9.85 39.89 -12.60
N VAL A 944 10.05 39.08 -11.55
CA VAL A 944 10.03 39.52 -10.15
C VAL A 944 11.39 39.21 -9.53
N ASN A 945 12.13 40.24 -9.11
CA ASN A 945 13.46 40.09 -8.48
C ASN A 945 14.48 39.30 -9.32
N GLY A 946 14.38 39.36 -10.66
CA GLY A 946 15.24 38.59 -11.57
C GLY A 946 14.76 37.16 -11.86
N GLU A 947 13.64 36.72 -11.25
CA GLU A 947 13.01 35.43 -11.51
C GLU A 947 11.79 35.58 -12.43
N HIS A 948 11.66 34.66 -13.40
CA HIS A 948 10.51 34.62 -14.31
C HIS A 948 9.32 33.93 -13.65
N TRP A 949 8.19 34.63 -13.56
CA TRP A 949 6.94 34.12 -13.02
C TRP A 949 5.85 34.13 -14.09
N SER A 950 5.18 33.00 -14.29
CA SER A 950 4.06 32.92 -15.22
C SER A 950 3.00 31.91 -14.76
N TRP A 951 1.83 32.42 -14.37
CA TRP A 951 0.66 31.61 -14.05
C TRP A 951 0.16 30.83 -15.27
N CYS A 952 0.14 31.47 -16.45
CA CYS A 952 -0.35 30.87 -17.68
C CYS A 952 0.59 29.81 -18.23
N GLU A 953 1.91 30.06 -18.22
CA GLU A 953 2.89 29.07 -18.65
C GLU A 953 2.91 27.87 -17.71
N SER A 954 2.79 28.06 -16.40
CA SER A 954 2.66 26.93 -15.47
C SER A 954 1.41 26.09 -15.78
N LYS A 955 0.28 26.73 -16.13
CA LYS A 955 -0.95 26.05 -16.55
C LYS A 955 -0.78 25.35 -17.91
N MET A 956 -0.11 25.96 -18.88
CA MET A 956 0.24 25.34 -20.16
C MET A 956 1.20 24.16 -20.00
N GLN A 957 2.22 24.27 -19.15
CA GLN A 957 3.13 23.19 -18.84
C GLN A 957 2.40 22.00 -18.21
N ARG A 958 1.41 22.25 -17.32
CA ARG A 958 0.53 21.19 -16.79
C ARG A 958 -0.34 20.56 -17.87
N LEU A 959 -0.87 21.34 -18.83
CA LEU A 959 -1.61 20.81 -19.97
C LEU A 959 -0.70 19.95 -20.88
N ARG A 960 0.53 20.40 -21.15
CA ARG A 960 1.55 19.66 -21.90
C ARG A 960 2.02 18.38 -21.17
N PHE A 961 2.15 18.42 -19.84
CA PHE A 961 2.47 17.25 -19.02
C PHE A 961 1.33 16.21 -19.00
N LYS A 962 0.07 16.66 -18.95
CA LYS A 962 -1.08 15.77 -19.07
C LYS A 962 -1.22 15.21 -20.49
N LYS A 963 -0.92 16.01 -21.50
CA LYS A 963 -0.80 15.58 -22.89
C LYS A 963 0.24 14.46 -23.01
N SER A 964 1.44 14.63 -22.44
CA SER A 964 2.48 13.62 -22.55
C SER A 964 2.12 12.29 -21.86
N ILE A 965 1.40 12.32 -20.73
CA ILE A 965 0.84 11.10 -20.12
C ILE A 965 -0.22 10.46 -21.02
N ALA A 966 -1.14 11.25 -21.58
CA ALA A 966 -2.17 10.75 -22.49
C ALA A 966 -1.57 10.16 -23.77
N ASP A 967 -0.65 10.86 -24.42
CA ASP A 967 0.07 10.41 -25.61
C ASP A 967 0.83 9.11 -25.32
N ALA A 968 1.46 8.98 -24.15
CA ALA A 968 2.12 7.74 -23.74
C ALA A 968 1.16 6.59 -23.46
N ALA A 969 0.06 6.87 -22.75
CA ALA A 969 -0.87 5.85 -22.31
C ALA A 969 -1.81 5.37 -23.42
N VAL A 970 -1.97 6.16 -24.49
CA VAL A 970 -2.99 5.90 -25.51
C VAL A 970 -2.39 5.80 -26.90
N ASP A 971 -1.42 6.64 -27.24
CA ASP A 971 -0.73 6.61 -28.53
C ASP A 971 0.62 5.88 -28.48
N GLY A 972 1.07 5.46 -27.29
CA GLY A 972 2.34 4.75 -27.12
C GLY A 972 3.56 5.65 -27.35
N VAL A 973 3.38 6.98 -27.36
CA VAL A 973 4.45 7.96 -27.56
C VAL A 973 5.24 8.13 -26.27
N VAL A 974 6.55 7.92 -26.30
CA VAL A 974 7.38 8.02 -25.09
C VAL A 974 7.73 9.50 -24.81
N PRO A 975 7.33 10.09 -23.66
CA PRO A 975 7.56 11.50 -23.36
C PRO A 975 9.02 11.87 -23.15
N GLU A 976 9.41 13.08 -23.58
CA GLU A 976 10.76 13.63 -23.45
C GLU A 976 11.09 14.13 -22.02
N GLY A 977 10.08 14.54 -21.24
CA GLY A 977 10.24 15.17 -19.91
C GLY A 977 10.21 14.22 -18.70
N HIS A 978 10.74 14.69 -17.57
CA HIS A 978 10.77 13.95 -16.30
C HIS A 978 9.35 13.72 -15.76
N LEU A 979 8.81 12.51 -15.97
CA LEU A 979 7.61 12.03 -15.28
C LEU A 979 7.81 11.95 -13.75
N ARG A 980 9.07 12.01 -13.25
CA ARG A 980 9.47 11.82 -11.85
C ARG A 980 10.80 12.51 -11.50
N THR A 981 11.04 12.66 -10.19
CA THR A 981 12.38 13.01 -9.67
C THR A 981 13.36 11.83 -9.82
N PRO A 982 14.67 12.08 -10.02
CA PRO A 982 15.69 11.03 -10.17
C PRO A 982 15.73 9.99 -9.04
N ALA A 983 15.47 10.39 -7.80
CA ALA A 983 15.44 9.51 -6.64
C ALA A 983 14.26 8.52 -6.66
N GLN A 984 13.07 8.98 -7.09
CA GLN A 984 11.87 8.14 -7.22
C GLN A 984 11.97 7.17 -8.41
N ALA A 985 12.63 7.58 -9.49
CA ALA A 985 12.94 6.68 -10.61
C ALA A 985 13.88 5.55 -10.19
N TYR A 986 14.85 5.83 -9.32
CA TYR A 986 15.82 4.84 -8.82
C TYR A 986 15.17 3.77 -7.93
N GLN A 987 14.27 4.16 -7.01
CA GLN A 987 13.61 3.24 -6.09
C GLN A 987 12.68 2.24 -6.80
N ASP A 988 11.86 2.73 -7.75
CA ASP A 988 10.95 1.86 -8.52
C ASP A 988 11.70 0.97 -9.50
N VAL A 989 12.86 1.40 -9.97
CA VAL A 989 13.77 0.57 -10.79
C VAL A 989 14.34 -0.57 -9.96
N ILE A 990 14.69 -0.36 -8.69
CA ILE A 990 15.11 -1.44 -7.79
C ILE A 990 13.96 -2.42 -7.54
N THR A 991 12.77 -1.93 -7.21
CA THR A 991 11.58 -2.79 -7.01
C THR A 991 11.15 -3.53 -8.28
N TRP A 992 11.34 -2.93 -9.45
CA TRP A 992 11.10 -3.56 -10.75
C TRP A 992 12.16 -4.60 -11.12
N LEU A 993 13.44 -4.32 -10.83
CA LEU A 993 14.56 -5.27 -11.03
C LEU A 993 14.45 -6.49 -10.09
N GLU A 994 14.07 -6.28 -8.82
CA GLU A 994 13.82 -7.36 -7.85
C GLU A 994 12.65 -8.28 -8.30
N ARG A 995 11.64 -7.72 -8.98
CA ARG A 995 10.54 -8.50 -9.56
C ARG A 995 10.98 -9.32 -10.78
N LEU A 996 11.88 -8.79 -11.62
CA LEU A 996 12.37 -9.47 -12.83
C LEU A 996 13.42 -10.54 -12.55
N GLU A 997 14.20 -10.44 -11.47
CA GLU A 997 15.17 -11.48 -11.04
C GLU A 997 14.50 -12.80 -10.57
N SER A 998 13.18 -12.79 -10.33
CA SER A 998 12.43 -13.96 -9.84
C SER A 998 12.00 -14.95 -10.94
N GLY A 999 11.97 -14.54 -12.21
CA GLY A 999 11.63 -15.41 -13.35
C GLY A 999 10.24 -16.06 -13.31
N GLU A 1000 9.31 -15.58 -12.46
CA GLU A 1000 7.96 -16.14 -12.39
C GLU A 1000 7.14 -15.72 -13.62
N LEU A 1001 6.67 -16.71 -14.40
CA LEU A 1001 5.61 -16.51 -15.40
C LEU A 1001 4.34 -16.03 -14.68
N GLN A 1002 3.97 -14.76 -14.88
CA GLN A 1002 2.74 -14.20 -14.32
C GLN A 1002 1.52 -14.72 -15.09
N ILE A 1003 0.86 -15.75 -14.56
CA ILE A 1003 -0.52 -16.05 -14.96
C ILE A 1003 -1.43 -15.07 -14.22
N ILE A 1004 -1.78 -13.97 -14.87
CA ILE A 1004 -2.66 -12.96 -14.29
C ILE A 1004 -4.10 -13.50 -14.30
N THR A 1005 -4.57 -13.93 -13.12
CA THR A 1005 -5.98 -14.29 -12.94
C THR A 1005 -6.79 -13.02 -12.67
N ARG A 1006 -7.67 -12.65 -13.61
CA ARG A 1006 -8.52 -11.45 -13.49
C ARG A 1006 -9.88 -11.82 -12.90
N PRO A 1007 -10.21 -11.42 -11.66
CA PRO A 1007 -11.52 -11.68 -11.08
C PRO A 1007 -12.59 -10.79 -11.74
N LYS A 1008 -13.83 -11.28 -11.78
CA LYS A 1008 -14.99 -10.46 -12.21
C LYS A 1008 -15.20 -9.32 -11.23
N ILE A 1009 -15.56 -8.14 -11.74
CA ILE A 1009 -15.96 -7.02 -10.89
C ILE A 1009 -17.43 -7.23 -10.50
N ILE A 1010 -17.69 -7.51 -9.23
CA ILE A 1010 -19.04 -7.61 -8.69
C ILE A 1010 -19.34 -6.29 -7.98
N ILE A 1011 -20.25 -5.52 -8.56
CA ILE A 1011 -20.75 -4.29 -7.95
C ILE A 1011 -22.23 -4.52 -7.67
N PRO A 1012 -22.64 -4.69 -6.40
CA PRO A 1012 -24.05 -4.81 -6.06
C PRO A 1012 -24.76 -3.47 -6.33
N ILE A 1013 -26.00 -3.52 -6.81
CA ILE A 1013 -26.85 -2.32 -6.87
C ILE A 1013 -27.18 -1.94 -5.40
N PRO A 1014 -26.97 -0.68 -4.97
CA PRO A 1014 -27.28 -0.24 -3.61
C PRO A 1014 -28.74 -0.50 -3.26
N ASP A 1015 -29.00 -1.17 -2.13
CA ASP A 1015 -30.34 -1.65 -1.78
C ASP A 1015 -31.32 -0.53 -1.43
N THR A 1016 -32.45 -0.51 -2.12
CA THR A 1016 -33.55 0.43 -1.89
C THR A 1016 -34.90 -0.27 -1.60
N ASP A 1017 -34.97 -1.61 -1.63
CA ASP A 1017 -36.20 -2.34 -1.27
C ASP A 1017 -36.48 -2.24 0.26
N PRO A 1018 -37.61 -1.64 0.69
CA PRO A 1018 -38.01 -1.58 2.09
C PRO A 1018 -38.10 -2.97 2.75
N ALA A 1019 -38.37 -4.03 1.99
CA ALA A 1019 -38.40 -5.40 2.49
C ALA A 1019 -37.00 -5.92 2.81
N ASP A 1020 -35.99 -5.57 2.02
CA ASP A 1020 -34.59 -5.93 2.27
C ASP A 1020 -33.95 -5.05 3.35
N VAL A 1021 -34.30 -3.77 3.42
CA VAL A 1021 -33.94 -2.91 4.55
C VAL A 1021 -34.55 -3.46 5.86
N GLN A 1022 -35.83 -3.87 5.85
CA GLN A 1022 -36.45 -4.53 7.00
C GLN A 1022 -35.83 -5.90 7.30
N ARG A 1023 -35.48 -6.70 6.29
CA ARG A 1023 -34.77 -7.98 6.45
C ARG A 1023 -33.44 -7.77 7.16
N ARG A 1024 -32.65 -6.79 6.72
CA ARG A 1024 -31.35 -6.44 7.30
C ARG A 1024 -31.47 -5.83 8.69
N LEU A 1025 -32.44 -4.94 8.92
CA LEU A 1025 -32.76 -4.42 10.26
C LEU A 1025 -33.15 -5.55 11.22
N ARG A 1026 -33.94 -6.54 10.78
CA ARG A 1026 -34.27 -7.73 11.59
C ARG A 1026 -33.07 -8.64 11.83
N ARG A 1027 -32.13 -8.72 10.87
CA ARG A 1027 -30.99 -9.64 10.89
C ARG A 1027 -29.77 -9.10 11.64
N TYR A 1028 -29.46 -7.81 11.48
CA TYR A 1028 -28.24 -7.17 11.99
C TYR A 1028 -28.52 -6.11 13.08
N GLY A 1029 -29.75 -5.63 13.20
CA GLY A 1029 -30.14 -4.57 14.14
C GLY A 1029 -29.93 -3.16 13.58
N ASP A 1030 -30.18 -2.15 14.42
CA ASP A 1030 -29.92 -0.73 14.09
C ASP A 1030 -28.43 -0.37 14.23
N PHE A 1031 -28.05 0.84 13.79
CA PHE A 1031 -26.66 1.32 13.84
C PHE A 1031 -26.06 1.25 15.26
N SER A 1032 -26.85 1.53 16.30
CA SER A 1032 -26.38 1.50 17.69
C SER A 1032 -26.10 0.07 18.16
N GLN A 1033 -26.92 -0.89 17.74
CA GLN A 1033 -26.74 -2.31 18.05
C GLN A 1033 -25.51 -2.87 17.32
N MET A 1034 -25.34 -2.57 16.03
CA MET A 1034 -24.17 -2.99 15.26
C MET A 1034 -22.88 -2.41 15.83
N ASN A 1035 -22.87 -1.10 16.11
CA ASN A 1035 -21.71 -0.42 16.70
C ASN A 1035 -21.36 -1.01 18.09
N ARG A 1036 -22.35 -1.31 18.92
CA ARG A 1036 -22.14 -1.99 20.22
C ARG A 1036 -21.55 -3.39 20.05
N LEU A 1037 -22.08 -4.17 19.11
CA LEU A 1037 -21.60 -5.52 18.81
C LEU A 1037 -20.13 -5.48 18.37
N TRP A 1038 -19.78 -4.58 17.46
CA TRP A 1038 -18.42 -4.45 16.96
C TRP A 1038 -17.45 -4.03 18.08
N ASN A 1039 -17.85 -3.12 18.96
CA ASN A 1039 -17.03 -2.70 20.12
C ASN A 1039 -16.83 -3.79 21.18
N GLN A 1040 -17.77 -4.73 21.33
CA GLN A 1040 -17.70 -5.80 22.33
C GLN A 1040 -17.08 -7.11 21.79
N THR A 1041 -16.90 -7.20 20.47
CA THR A 1041 -16.34 -8.40 19.82
C THR A 1041 -14.83 -8.25 19.64
N HIS A 1042 -14.10 -9.36 19.77
CA HIS A 1042 -12.68 -9.40 19.48
C HIS A 1042 -12.43 -9.29 17.97
N SER A 1043 -11.47 -8.46 17.56
CA SER A 1043 -11.20 -8.12 16.16
C SER A 1043 -11.04 -9.31 15.21
N ALA A 1044 -10.43 -10.41 15.65
CA ALA A 1044 -10.27 -11.63 14.85
C ALA A 1044 -11.61 -12.29 14.51
N LYS A 1045 -12.56 -12.29 15.45
CA LYS A 1045 -13.92 -12.82 15.22
C LYS A 1045 -14.74 -11.88 14.34
N THR A 1046 -14.62 -10.57 14.54
CA THR A 1046 -15.26 -9.57 13.67
C THR A 1046 -14.74 -9.70 12.24
N HIS A 1047 -13.41 -9.79 12.06
CA HIS A 1047 -12.79 -9.98 10.75
C HIS A 1047 -13.29 -11.25 10.05
N GLN A 1048 -13.29 -12.40 10.73
CA GLN A 1048 -13.83 -13.64 10.17
C GLN A 1048 -15.31 -13.50 9.79
N ARG A 1049 -16.13 -12.93 10.67
CA ARG A 1049 -17.58 -12.76 10.43
C ARG A 1049 -17.86 -11.87 9.21
N LEU A 1050 -17.13 -10.77 9.08
CA LEU A 1050 -17.30 -9.85 7.95
C LEU A 1050 -16.76 -10.44 6.64
N GLN A 1051 -15.70 -11.25 6.69
CA GLN A 1051 -15.20 -11.99 5.52
C GLN A 1051 -16.20 -13.05 5.04
N GLU A 1052 -16.86 -13.76 5.96
CA GLU A 1052 -17.90 -14.74 5.65
C GLU A 1052 -19.21 -14.08 5.17
N ASN A 1053 -19.49 -12.85 5.62
CA ASN A 1053 -20.69 -12.10 5.23
C ASN A 1053 -20.41 -10.58 5.05
N PRO A 1054 -19.93 -10.18 3.85
CA PRO A 1054 -19.67 -8.77 3.55
C PRO A 1054 -20.91 -7.85 3.59
N GLU A 1055 -22.13 -8.41 3.53
CA GLU A 1055 -23.40 -7.67 3.64
C GLU A 1055 -23.51 -6.90 4.98
N GLU A 1056 -22.97 -7.46 6.07
CA GLU A 1056 -22.96 -6.79 7.39
C GLU A 1056 -22.08 -5.54 7.38
N TRP A 1057 -20.91 -5.60 6.74
CA TRP A 1057 -19.99 -4.47 6.61
C TRP A 1057 -20.64 -3.36 5.78
N ALA A 1058 -21.26 -3.71 4.64
CA ALA A 1058 -21.90 -2.73 3.75
C ALA A 1058 -23.06 -2.00 4.45
N GLN A 1059 -23.88 -2.74 5.21
CA GLN A 1059 -24.96 -2.16 6.00
C GLN A 1059 -24.45 -1.21 7.08
N TYR A 1060 -23.38 -1.57 7.79
CA TYR A 1060 -22.79 -0.71 8.82
C TYR A 1060 -22.33 0.63 8.25
N HIS A 1061 -21.62 0.60 7.11
CA HIS A 1061 -21.11 1.81 6.49
C HIS A 1061 -22.19 2.67 5.84
N THR A 1062 -23.27 2.06 5.32
CA THR A 1062 -24.45 2.79 4.84
C THR A 1062 -25.09 3.58 5.99
N LEU A 1063 -25.35 2.94 7.13
CA LEU A 1063 -25.93 3.61 8.30
C LEU A 1063 -24.98 4.66 8.89
N TYR A 1064 -23.67 4.43 8.82
CA TYR A 1064 -22.66 5.41 9.23
C TYR A 1064 -22.65 6.65 8.33
N GLN A 1065 -22.78 6.48 7.01
CA GLN A 1065 -22.90 7.59 6.04
C GLN A 1065 -24.14 8.45 6.32
N GLU A 1066 -25.29 7.80 6.54
CA GLU A 1066 -26.53 8.50 6.91
C GLU A 1066 -26.35 9.27 8.23
N SER A 1067 -25.76 8.62 9.24
CA SER A 1067 -25.56 9.23 10.55
C SER A 1067 -24.67 10.48 10.50
N ARG A 1068 -23.73 10.58 9.55
CA ARG A 1068 -22.77 11.69 9.46
C ARG A 1068 -23.20 12.88 8.59
N GLN A 1069 -24.33 12.80 7.88
CA GLN A 1069 -24.80 13.90 7.02
C GLN A 1069 -25.03 15.20 7.79
N ASP A 1070 -25.50 15.10 9.03
CA ASP A 1070 -25.80 16.25 9.90
C ASP A 1070 -24.61 16.66 10.80
N TRP A 1071 -23.41 16.15 10.54
CA TRP A 1071 -22.24 16.42 11.39
C TRP A 1071 -21.55 17.73 11.00
N ALA A 1072 -21.35 18.61 11.99
CA ALA A 1072 -20.65 19.87 11.78
C ALA A 1072 -19.14 19.68 11.50
N ILE A 1073 -18.57 18.58 11.99
CA ILE A 1073 -17.17 18.19 11.79
C ILE A 1073 -17.14 16.69 11.48
N VAL A 1074 -16.43 16.32 10.41
CA VAL A 1074 -16.22 14.93 10.00
C VAL A 1074 -14.75 14.55 10.25
N PRO A 1075 -14.45 13.61 11.16
CA PRO A 1075 -13.08 13.30 11.60
C PRO A 1075 -12.05 13.01 10.50
N TYR A 1076 -12.40 12.24 9.46
CA TYR A 1076 -11.46 11.96 8.38
C TYR A 1076 -11.16 13.19 7.51
N GLU A 1077 -12.10 14.15 7.38
CA GLU A 1077 -11.86 15.39 6.63
C GLU A 1077 -10.87 16.30 7.34
N GLU A 1078 -10.92 16.35 8.67
CA GLU A 1078 -9.91 17.09 9.45
C GLU A 1078 -8.52 16.48 9.27
N MET A 1079 -8.43 15.14 9.16
CA MET A 1079 -7.17 14.48 8.84
C MET A 1079 -6.71 14.75 7.42
N ILE A 1080 -7.62 14.81 6.44
CA ILE A 1080 -7.28 15.27 5.08
C ILE A 1080 -6.69 16.68 5.12
N ARG A 1081 -7.34 17.63 5.81
CA ARG A 1081 -6.85 19.01 5.94
C ARG A 1081 -5.50 19.08 6.65
N TRP A 1082 -5.28 18.25 7.67
CA TRP A 1082 -4.01 18.17 8.36
C TRP A 1082 -2.90 17.62 7.45
N CYS A 1083 -3.14 16.49 6.77
CA CYS A 1083 -2.16 15.89 5.86
C CYS A 1083 -1.81 16.81 4.69
N GLN A 1084 -2.78 17.60 4.17
CA GLN A 1084 -2.56 18.53 3.07
C GLN A 1084 -1.52 19.63 3.34
N LYS A 1085 -1.16 19.88 4.61
CA LYS A 1085 -0.16 20.90 5.00
C LYS A 1085 1.26 20.50 4.64
N GLU A 1086 1.54 19.20 4.49
CA GLU A 1086 2.87 18.66 4.21
C GLU A 1086 2.79 17.61 3.09
N SER A 1087 3.93 17.03 2.69
CA SER A 1087 3.98 16.02 1.62
C SER A 1087 5.11 15.02 1.87
N GLY A 1088 4.97 13.79 1.38
CA GLY A 1088 6.02 12.78 1.43
C GLY A 1088 5.93 11.78 2.59
N TYR A 1089 4.91 11.88 3.45
CA TYR A 1089 4.67 10.88 4.51
C TYR A 1089 4.23 9.51 3.98
N VAL A 1090 4.61 8.47 4.71
CA VAL A 1090 4.03 7.12 4.66
C VAL A 1090 3.00 7.01 5.79
N ILE A 1091 1.71 6.92 5.43
CA ILE A 1091 0.57 7.01 6.34
C ILE A 1091 -0.15 5.66 6.40
N GLY A 1092 -0.43 5.16 7.60
CA GLY A 1092 -1.35 4.05 7.82
C GLY A 1092 -2.70 4.57 8.29
N ASP A 1093 -3.75 4.34 7.51
CA ASP A 1093 -5.14 4.66 7.85
C ASP A 1093 -5.82 3.38 8.37
N PHE A 1094 -5.94 3.25 9.69
CA PHE A 1094 -6.43 2.04 10.35
C PHE A 1094 -7.95 2.11 10.53
N GLY A 1095 -8.67 1.12 9.99
CA GLY A 1095 -10.13 1.11 9.91
C GLY A 1095 -10.64 2.19 8.96
N CYS A 1096 -10.08 2.22 7.76
CA CYS A 1096 -10.26 3.29 6.78
C CYS A 1096 -11.66 3.34 6.16
N GLY A 1097 -12.48 2.30 6.33
CA GLY A 1097 -13.79 2.15 5.70
C GLY A 1097 -13.69 2.29 4.19
N GLU A 1098 -14.16 3.44 3.70
CA GLU A 1098 -14.19 3.80 2.27
C GLU A 1098 -12.84 4.28 1.71
N ALA A 1099 -11.79 4.37 2.54
CA ALA A 1099 -10.46 4.90 2.19
C ALA A 1099 -10.49 6.34 1.66
N LYS A 1100 -11.36 7.20 2.22
CA LYS A 1100 -11.47 8.63 1.86
C LYS A 1100 -10.19 9.41 2.09
N LEU A 1101 -9.39 9.04 3.08
CA LEU A 1101 -8.09 9.65 3.32
C LEU A 1101 -7.16 9.40 2.12
N ALA A 1102 -6.98 8.14 1.73
CA ALA A 1102 -6.16 7.76 0.58
C ALA A 1102 -6.67 8.40 -0.73
N GLU A 1103 -7.98 8.45 -0.93
CA GLU A 1103 -8.58 9.10 -2.11
C GLU A 1103 -8.15 10.58 -2.23
N ALA A 1104 -8.09 11.32 -1.12
CA ALA A 1104 -7.85 12.75 -1.13
C ALA A 1104 -6.38 13.18 -1.14
N ILE A 1105 -5.45 12.33 -0.66
CA ILE A 1105 -4.05 12.74 -0.41
C ILE A 1105 -2.97 11.81 -1.01
N SER A 1106 -3.34 10.75 -1.74
CA SER A 1106 -2.37 9.82 -2.37
C SER A 1106 -1.53 10.44 -3.49
N ASP A 1107 -1.87 11.64 -3.96
CA ASP A 1107 -1.04 12.41 -4.89
C ASP A 1107 0.22 12.99 -4.22
N ARG A 1108 0.22 13.08 -2.88
CA ARG A 1108 1.31 13.70 -2.09
C ARG A 1108 1.94 12.78 -1.06
N HIS A 1109 1.24 11.73 -0.64
CA HIS A 1109 1.66 10.80 0.40
C HIS A 1109 1.53 9.35 -0.07
N THR A 1110 2.29 8.45 0.55
CA THR A 1110 2.03 7.02 0.42
C THR A 1110 1.02 6.63 1.50
N VAL A 1111 -0.19 6.21 1.13
CA VAL A 1111 -1.24 5.86 2.09
C VAL A 1111 -1.54 4.37 2.02
N TYR A 1112 -1.41 3.69 3.14
CA TYR A 1112 -1.86 2.31 3.33
C TYR A 1112 -3.16 2.32 4.12
N SER A 1113 -4.27 2.00 3.46
CA SER A 1113 -5.59 1.96 4.11
C SER A 1113 -5.90 0.52 4.52
N PHE A 1114 -6.28 0.30 5.78
CA PHE A 1114 -6.55 -1.03 6.34
C PHE A 1114 -7.99 -1.12 6.83
N ASP A 1115 -8.70 -2.18 6.44
CA ASP A 1115 -10.04 -2.48 6.98
C ASP A 1115 -10.28 -3.99 7.02
N HIS A 1116 -11.36 -4.44 7.66
CA HIS A 1116 -11.74 -5.84 7.67
C HIS A 1116 -12.17 -6.36 6.30
N ILE A 1117 -12.67 -5.50 5.41
CA ILE A 1117 -13.10 -5.83 4.04
C ILE A 1117 -12.47 -4.86 3.05
N ALA A 1118 -11.88 -5.40 1.98
CA ALA A 1118 -11.37 -4.61 0.88
C ALA A 1118 -12.49 -4.32 -0.12
N ILE A 1119 -13.09 -3.13 -0.02
CA ILE A 1119 -14.13 -2.69 -0.96
C ILE A 1119 -13.57 -2.15 -2.27
N ASN A 1120 -12.29 -1.78 -2.28
CA ASN A 1120 -11.58 -1.33 -3.45
C ASN A 1120 -10.08 -1.64 -3.29
N ASN A 1121 -9.33 -1.47 -4.37
CA ASN A 1121 -7.90 -1.80 -4.40
C ASN A 1121 -7.01 -0.89 -3.52
N ASN A 1122 -7.56 0.19 -2.96
CA ASN A 1122 -6.85 1.09 -2.05
C ASN A 1122 -7.01 0.68 -0.58
N VAL A 1123 -7.83 -0.35 -0.31
CA VAL A 1123 -8.05 -0.94 1.02
C VAL A 1123 -7.41 -2.31 1.08
N ILE A 1124 -6.55 -2.52 2.07
CA ILE A 1124 -5.93 -3.79 2.40
C ILE A 1124 -6.84 -4.49 3.43
N ALA A 1125 -7.48 -5.59 3.01
CA ALA A 1125 -8.30 -6.41 3.90
C ALA A 1125 -7.41 -7.12 4.94
N CYS A 1126 -7.55 -6.76 6.22
CA CYS A 1126 -6.83 -7.40 7.32
C CYS A 1126 -7.53 -7.23 8.67
N ASN A 1127 -6.97 -7.85 9.69
CA ASN A 1127 -7.30 -7.54 11.07
C ASN A 1127 -6.41 -6.37 11.51
N MET A 1128 -6.98 -5.26 11.99
CA MET A 1128 -6.22 -4.08 12.41
C MET A 1128 -5.20 -4.33 13.53
N ALA A 1129 -5.32 -5.46 14.27
CA ALA A 1129 -4.32 -5.90 15.22
C ALA A 1129 -3.06 -6.52 14.57
N HIS A 1130 -3.10 -6.85 13.27
CA HIS A 1130 -2.05 -7.53 12.51
C HIS A 1130 -2.10 -7.07 11.05
N VAL A 1131 -1.45 -5.93 10.75
CA VAL A 1131 -1.39 -5.37 9.39
C VAL A 1131 -0.19 -5.93 8.63
N PRO A 1132 -0.28 -6.13 7.30
CA PRO A 1132 0.79 -6.73 6.49
C PRO A 1132 1.90 -5.74 6.14
N LEU A 1133 2.38 -4.96 7.13
CA LEU A 1133 3.52 -4.04 7.01
C LEU A 1133 4.70 -4.52 7.83
N ASN A 1134 5.90 -4.13 7.40
CA ASN A 1134 7.12 -4.35 8.16
C ASN A 1134 7.17 -3.46 9.41
N ASP A 1135 8.05 -3.80 10.33
CA ASP A 1135 8.34 -2.95 11.49
C ASP A 1135 8.93 -1.61 11.01
N GLU A 1136 8.51 -0.50 11.63
CA GLU A 1136 9.05 0.85 11.38
C GLU A 1136 8.92 1.35 9.93
N GLU A 1137 7.82 1.00 9.27
CA GLU A 1137 7.52 1.42 7.90
C GLU A 1137 6.76 2.77 7.80
N LEU A 1138 5.88 3.07 8.76
CA LEU A 1138 5.00 4.24 8.76
C LEU A 1138 5.63 5.48 9.40
N ASP A 1139 5.40 6.65 8.81
CA ASP A 1139 5.67 7.96 9.44
C ASP A 1139 4.49 8.43 10.30
N VAL A 1140 3.26 8.11 9.88
CA VAL A 1140 2.02 8.50 10.56
C VAL A 1140 1.06 7.32 10.64
N ALA A 1141 0.40 7.12 11.78
CA ALA A 1141 -0.69 6.17 11.96
C ALA A 1141 -1.95 6.92 12.42
N ILE A 1142 -3.07 6.68 11.75
CA ILE A 1142 -4.32 7.41 11.96
C ILE A 1142 -5.42 6.42 12.33
N PHE A 1143 -6.13 6.71 13.42
CA PHE A 1143 -7.37 6.05 13.82
C PHE A 1143 -8.47 7.11 13.84
N SER A 1144 -9.43 7.00 12.93
CA SER A 1144 -10.55 7.93 12.79
C SER A 1144 -11.87 7.19 13.02
N LEU A 1145 -12.39 7.28 14.25
CA LEU A 1145 -13.57 6.52 14.72
C LEU A 1145 -13.45 4.99 14.52
N SER A 1146 -12.22 4.48 14.58
CA SER A 1146 -11.88 3.13 14.16
C SER A 1146 -11.29 2.25 15.27
N LEU A 1147 -11.16 2.75 16.50
CA LEU A 1147 -10.79 1.93 17.67
C LEU A 1147 -12.00 1.12 18.13
N MET A 1148 -12.40 0.17 17.28
CA MET A 1148 -13.59 -0.65 17.43
C MET A 1148 -13.23 -2.11 17.67
N GLY A 1149 -13.52 -2.60 18.88
CA GLY A 1149 -13.32 -4.00 19.28
C GLY A 1149 -12.82 -4.13 20.71
N SER A 1150 -13.08 -5.29 21.32
CA SER A 1150 -12.74 -5.52 22.73
C SER A 1150 -11.24 -5.54 22.99
N ASN A 1151 -10.42 -5.64 21.93
CA ASN A 1151 -8.97 -5.70 21.98
C ASN A 1151 -8.30 -4.53 21.21
N PHE A 1152 -8.94 -3.36 21.13
CA PHE A 1152 -8.37 -2.20 20.41
C PHE A 1152 -6.98 -1.76 20.91
N THR A 1153 -6.60 -2.13 22.13
CA THR A 1153 -5.22 -1.98 22.63
C THR A 1153 -4.20 -2.65 21.71
N ASP A 1154 -4.54 -3.79 21.11
CA ASP A 1154 -3.66 -4.48 20.15
C ASP A 1154 -3.47 -3.66 18.87
N TYR A 1155 -4.47 -2.86 18.46
CA TYR A 1155 -4.38 -2.03 17.26
C TYR A 1155 -3.34 -0.93 17.48
N LEU A 1156 -3.31 -0.37 18.70
CA LEU A 1156 -2.33 0.64 19.10
C LEU A 1156 -0.92 0.04 19.26
N ARG A 1157 -0.81 -1.21 19.73
CA ARG A 1157 0.48 -1.93 19.74
C ARG A 1157 0.98 -2.18 18.32
N GLU A 1158 0.08 -2.54 17.41
CA GLU A 1158 0.38 -2.77 16.01
C GLU A 1158 0.80 -1.47 15.31
N ALA A 1159 0.07 -0.37 15.52
CA ALA A 1159 0.46 0.95 15.03
C ALA A 1159 1.85 1.36 15.57
N ARG A 1160 2.17 1.04 16.83
CA ARG A 1160 3.50 1.29 17.40
C ARG A 1160 4.60 0.43 16.75
N ARG A 1161 4.29 -0.82 16.37
CA ARG A 1161 5.22 -1.71 15.66
C ARG A 1161 5.55 -1.12 14.29
N THR A 1162 4.52 -0.69 13.56
CA THR A 1162 4.67 -0.17 12.21
C THR A 1162 5.19 1.27 12.15
N LEU A 1163 4.98 2.10 13.17
CA LEU A 1163 5.52 3.47 13.20
C LEU A 1163 7.05 3.50 13.32
N LYS A 1164 7.71 4.42 12.62
CA LYS A 1164 9.12 4.77 12.86
C LYS A 1164 9.28 5.45 14.21
N LEU A 1165 10.50 5.43 14.74
CA LEU A 1165 10.84 6.28 15.88
C LEU A 1165 10.52 7.75 15.55
N ASP A 1166 9.93 8.47 16.51
CA ASP A 1166 9.38 9.82 16.34
C ASP A 1166 8.20 9.94 15.35
N GLY A 1167 7.72 8.82 14.81
CA GLY A 1167 6.49 8.76 14.00
C GLY A 1167 5.26 9.16 14.81
N GLN A 1168 4.27 9.73 14.12
CA GLN A 1168 3.09 10.36 14.72
C GLN A 1168 1.89 9.42 14.77
N LEU A 1169 1.14 9.47 15.87
CA LEU A 1169 -0.11 8.74 16.08
C LEU A 1169 -1.24 9.75 16.27
N HIS A 1170 -2.27 9.63 15.44
CA HIS A 1170 -3.50 10.42 15.52
C HIS A 1170 -4.66 9.50 15.90
N ILE A 1171 -5.36 9.84 16.98
CA ILE A 1171 -6.58 9.14 17.40
C ILE A 1171 -7.71 10.17 17.47
N ILE A 1172 -8.77 9.97 16.70
CA ILE A 1172 -9.99 10.77 16.78
C ILE A 1172 -11.13 9.83 17.15
N GLU A 1173 -11.70 10.01 18.33
CA GLU A 1173 -12.78 9.19 18.87
C GLU A 1173 -13.89 10.04 19.49
N ALA A 1174 -15.12 9.50 19.54
CA ALA A 1174 -16.23 10.23 20.14
C ALA A 1174 -15.95 10.57 21.61
N THR A 1175 -16.10 11.85 21.97
CA THR A 1175 -15.78 12.37 23.30
C THR A 1175 -16.53 11.62 24.40
N SER A 1176 -17.77 11.20 24.13
CA SER A 1176 -18.61 10.42 25.05
C SER A 1176 -18.12 9.00 25.32
N ARG A 1177 -17.17 8.48 24.53
CA ARG A 1177 -16.56 7.16 24.81
C ARG A 1177 -15.59 7.25 25.98
N PHE A 1178 -14.88 8.37 26.13
CA PHE A 1178 -13.86 8.53 27.17
C PHE A 1178 -14.51 8.72 28.55
N GLY A 1179 -14.48 7.67 29.38
CA GLY A 1179 -14.88 7.72 30.78
C GLY A 1179 -13.82 8.40 31.66
N ASP A 1180 -12.54 8.10 31.41
CA ASP A 1180 -11.39 8.75 32.04
C ASP A 1180 -10.28 9.00 31.00
N ARG A 1181 -10.26 10.22 30.47
CA ARG A 1181 -9.33 10.62 29.40
C ARG A 1181 -7.88 10.70 29.88
N GLU A 1182 -7.65 11.11 31.12
CA GLU A 1182 -6.29 11.21 31.69
C GLU A 1182 -5.69 9.83 31.87
N GLN A 1183 -6.48 8.87 32.35
CA GLN A 1183 -6.06 7.48 32.46
C GLN A 1183 -5.77 6.87 31.07
N PHE A 1184 -6.61 7.14 30.06
CA PHE A 1184 -6.36 6.69 28.69
C PHE A 1184 -5.01 7.21 28.15
N CYS A 1185 -4.71 8.50 28.35
CA CYS A 1185 -3.43 9.08 27.96
C CYS A 1185 -2.25 8.45 28.72
N THR A 1186 -2.40 8.21 30.03
CA THR A 1186 -1.38 7.56 30.85
C THR A 1186 -1.07 6.15 30.36
N ASP A 1187 -2.09 5.37 30.02
CA ASP A 1187 -1.93 4.02 29.49
C ASP A 1187 -1.33 4.02 28.08
N LEU A 1188 -1.66 5.02 27.25
CA LEU A 1188 -1.03 5.22 25.95
C LEU A 1188 0.47 5.54 26.08
N GLU A 1189 0.86 6.32 27.09
CA GLU A 1189 2.26 6.56 27.41
C GLU A 1189 2.98 5.29 27.91
N ALA A 1190 2.29 4.45 28.67
CA ALA A 1190 2.80 3.14 29.13
C ALA A 1190 3.00 2.15 27.98
N LEU A 1191 2.28 2.31 26.86
CA LEU A 1191 2.55 1.61 25.59
C LEU A 1191 3.78 2.15 24.85
N GLY A 1192 4.40 3.23 25.30
CA GLY A 1192 5.63 3.78 24.75
C GLY A 1192 5.42 4.94 23.77
N PHE A 1193 4.27 5.60 23.83
CA PHE A 1193 4.03 6.88 23.17
C PHE A 1193 4.34 8.06 24.11
N ALA A 1194 4.45 9.25 23.56
CA ALA A 1194 4.43 10.52 24.29
C ALA A 1194 3.32 11.39 23.73
N ILE A 1195 2.43 11.88 24.59
CA ILE A 1195 1.31 12.74 24.18
C ILE A 1195 1.85 14.10 23.73
N ILE A 1196 1.35 14.60 22.60
CA ILE A 1196 1.68 15.91 22.04
C ILE A 1196 0.54 16.88 22.34
N SER A 1197 -0.70 16.51 21.99
CA SER A 1197 -1.89 17.33 22.25
C SER A 1197 -3.13 16.47 22.45
N VAL A 1198 -4.12 17.02 23.15
CA VAL A 1198 -5.45 16.46 23.35
C VAL A 1198 -6.45 17.60 23.19
N GLU A 1199 -7.22 17.58 22.10
CA GLU A 1199 -8.09 18.68 21.70
C GLU A 1199 -9.50 18.16 21.42
N ASP A 1200 -10.53 18.86 21.88
CA ASP A 1200 -11.91 18.54 21.55
C ASP A 1200 -12.33 19.30 20.28
N MET A 1201 -12.83 18.55 19.30
CA MET A 1201 -13.39 19.06 18.05
C MET A 1201 -14.86 18.62 17.95
N TRP A 1202 -15.75 19.56 18.29
CA TRP A 1202 -17.19 19.33 18.39
C TRP A 1202 -17.53 18.21 19.39
N LYS A 1203 -17.95 17.03 18.93
CA LYS A 1203 -18.28 15.87 19.76
C LYS A 1203 -17.21 14.77 19.74
N PHE A 1204 -16.05 15.07 19.18
CA PHE A 1204 -14.91 14.17 19.09
C PHE A 1204 -13.71 14.73 19.84
N THR A 1205 -12.88 13.84 20.36
CA THR A 1205 -11.60 14.17 20.97
C THR A 1205 -10.49 13.68 20.05
N HIS A 1206 -9.60 14.59 19.66
CA HIS A 1206 -8.40 14.30 18.87
C HIS A 1206 -7.17 14.28 19.79
N ILE A 1207 -6.55 13.12 19.89
CA ILE A 1207 -5.30 12.90 20.61
C ILE A 1207 -4.19 12.74 19.58
N THR A 1208 -3.14 13.56 19.71
CA THR A 1208 -1.90 13.43 18.93
C THR A 1208 -0.79 12.94 19.84
N ALA A 1209 -0.06 11.91 19.42
CA ALA A 1209 1.05 11.33 20.17
C ALA A 1209 2.21 10.96 19.25
N ARG A 1210 3.39 10.69 19.83
CA ARG A 1210 4.62 10.32 19.11
C ARG A 1210 5.19 9.01 19.63
N LYS A 1211 5.70 8.12 18.76
CA LYS A 1211 6.42 6.91 19.19
C LYS A 1211 7.76 7.28 19.84
N THR A 1212 8.05 6.70 21.01
CA THR A 1212 9.30 6.92 21.75
C THR A 1212 10.14 5.65 21.88
N TYR A 1213 11.38 5.80 22.39
CA TYR A 1213 12.24 4.69 22.76
C TYR A 1213 11.73 3.85 23.95
N ARG A 1214 10.71 4.31 24.69
CA ARG A 1214 10.17 3.56 25.85
C ARG A 1214 9.56 2.26 25.36
N LYS A 1215 10.01 1.13 25.93
CA LYS A 1215 9.44 -0.19 25.62
C LYS A 1215 8.02 -0.28 26.21
N PRO A 1216 7.05 -0.88 25.48
CA PRO A 1216 5.71 -1.07 25.99
C PRO A 1216 5.74 -1.91 27.28
N GLN A 1217 5.02 -1.49 28.31
CA GLN A 1217 4.88 -2.29 29.52
C GLN A 1217 3.97 -3.50 29.27
N ALA A 1218 4.42 -4.68 29.71
CA ALA A 1218 3.65 -5.91 29.53
C ALA A 1218 2.42 -5.90 30.46
N GLY A 1219 1.22 -6.06 29.90
CA GLY A 1219 -0.05 -6.14 30.64
C GLY A 1219 -0.90 -4.86 30.67
N VAL A 1220 -0.49 -3.78 30.00
CA VAL A 1220 -1.30 -2.56 29.86
C VAL A 1220 -2.47 -2.82 28.91
N GLU A 1221 -3.70 -2.62 29.38
CA GLU A 1221 -4.92 -2.67 28.56
C GLU A 1221 -5.64 -1.33 28.65
N LEU A 1222 -5.76 -0.64 27.52
CA LEU A 1222 -6.49 0.62 27.44
C LEU A 1222 -7.99 0.34 27.47
N LYS A 1223 -8.72 1.23 28.15
CA LYS A 1223 -10.18 1.27 28.15
C LYS A 1223 -10.61 2.70 27.86
N PHE A 1224 -11.68 2.82 27.09
CA PHE A 1224 -12.35 4.10 26.87
C PHE A 1224 -12.99 4.59 28.17
#